data_AF-A0A8H3U3L4-F1
#
_entry.id   AF-A0A8H3U3L4-F1
#
_cell.length_a   1.000
_cell.length_b   1.000
_cell.length_c   1.000
_cell.angle_alpha   90.00
_cell.angle_beta   90.00
_cell.angle_gamma   90.00
#
_symmetry.space_group_name_H-M   'P 1'
#
loop_
_entity.id
_entity.type
_entity.pdbx_description
1 polymer ?
#
loop_
_entity_poly.entity_id
_entity_poly.type
_entity_poly.pdbx_seq_one_letter_code
_entity_poly.pdbx_strand_id
1 'polypeptide(L)'
;GDFGLIGLAVMGQNLILNMADHGFTVVAFNRTVSKVDRFLENEAKGKSIVGAHSIKEFTSKLKTPRRMMLLVQAGKAVDQFIETLLTEGGLEKGDIIIDGGNSHYPDSNRRCRYLAEKGIRFVGSGVSGGEEGARYGPSIMPGGNEEAWPYVKDVLQAISAKSDGEPCCQWVGDEGAGHYVKMVHNGIEYGDMQLISEAYDIMKRGLGLSNKEMGDIFATWNKGVLDSFLIEITRDIMYYNDDDGTPLLEKIMDSAGQKGTGKWTAINALDLGMPVTLIGEAVFARCLSSLKDERIRASSILSGPEPKFSGDKQEFIDNLEQALYASKIISYAQGFMLIQNAAKEYSWKLNKPEIALMWRGGCIIRSVFLKDITTAYRSNPDLENLLFDDFFNKAIHKAQPGWRDIVSKGALWGIPLPAFSTALSFFDGYRQDQEPTCELAPGKIMWLPFVKCAVNLQKTQAQRDYFGAHTFRMKPEAASESKPEKTDIHVNWTGRGGNAGGGGRVATPKPGPQSGVDVEALSKSVGARIKVTTSVPGAMVEGTLFTLCKTTNLLAIKDVNSPPAPPTPSSNAPAIYHLVSLANVTGFEIVQAAGEGEKEQASPTLTKAENDALNLREVQSIREAKKWEYTRGKGVSREAQEIHDHIMRTLPTRWNNQQIIINDAVVLEPPYRVENCKAPEKKSAALQQIKKVVEGYWSKKQPQTKGGQNNRGPAPVIPLNPKKGG
;
A
#
# COMPACT_ATOMS: atom_id res chain seq x y z
N GLY A 1 -23.82 12.64 26.86
CA GLY A 1 -22.41 12.27 26.65
C GLY A 1 -21.67 13.43 26.05
N ASP A 2 -20.43 13.62 26.47
CA ASP A 2 -19.50 14.61 25.93
C ASP A 2 -19.01 14.20 24.54
N PHE A 3 -18.77 12.91 24.33
CA PHE A 3 -18.18 12.39 23.09
C PHE A 3 -18.85 11.08 22.70
N GLY A 4 -19.00 10.82 21.39
CA GLY A 4 -19.56 9.58 20.88
C GLY A 4 -18.51 8.79 20.07
N LEU A 5 -18.50 7.46 20.21
CA LEU A 5 -17.64 6.59 19.41
C LEU A 5 -18.43 5.45 18.77
N ILE A 6 -18.28 5.31 17.45
CA ILE A 6 -18.86 4.26 16.62
C ILE A 6 -17.76 3.27 16.23
N GLY A 7 -17.90 2.02 16.66
CA GLY A 7 -16.97 0.93 16.34
C GLY A 7 -16.30 0.33 17.57
N LEU A 8 -16.83 -0.79 18.06
CA LEU A 8 -16.38 -1.44 19.30
C LEU A 8 -15.44 -2.63 19.04
N ALA A 9 -14.44 -2.41 18.19
CA ALA A 9 -13.26 -3.28 18.17
C ALA A 9 -12.35 -2.96 19.37
N VAL A 10 -11.29 -3.74 19.57
CA VAL A 10 -10.33 -3.58 20.67
C VAL A 10 -9.83 -2.13 20.81
N MET A 11 -9.44 -1.50 19.69
CA MET A 11 -9.01 -0.09 19.71
C MET A 11 -10.11 0.87 20.20
N GLY A 12 -11.35 0.66 19.77
CA GLY A 12 -12.47 1.54 20.10
C GLY A 12 -12.92 1.40 21.54
N GLN A 13 -12.96 0.18 22.05
CA GLN A 13 -13.25 -0.10 23.47
C GLN A 13 -12.22 0.57 24.37
N ASN A 14 -10.93 0.36 24.09
CA ASN A 14 -9.86 0.94 24.90
C ASN A 14 -9.85 2.47 24.86
N LEU A 15 -10.13 3.09 23.70
CA LEU A 15 -10.22 4.55 23.60
C LEU A 15 -11.43 5.12 24.37
N ILE A 16 -12.57 4.43 24.35
CA ILE A 16 -13.73 4.80 25.17
C ILE A 16 -13.40 4.71 26.67
N LEU A 17 -12.74 3.62 27.09
CA LEU A 17 -12.33 3.44 28.50
C LEU A 17 -11.34 4.54 28.92
N ASN A 18 -10.40 4.89 28.04
CA ASN A 18 -9.46 5.98 28.27
C ASN A 18 -10.18 7.33 28.46
N MET A 19 -11.12 7.66 27.57
CA MET A 19 -11.96 8.87 27.70
C MET A 19 -12.76 8.87 29.01
N ALA A 20 -13.34 7.74 29.41
CA ALA A 20 -14.11 7.63 30.65
C ALA A 20 -13.24 7.83 31.90
N ASP A 21 -12.03 7.27 31.92
CA ASP A 21 -11.08 7.46 33.02
C ASP A 21 -10.59 8.91 33.15
N HIS A 22 -10.62 9.68 32.06
CA HIS A 22 -10.32 11.11 32.04
C HIS A 22 -11.56 11.99 32.31
N GLY A 23 -12.65 11.40 32.83
CA GLY A 23 -13.82 12.13 33.31
C GLY A 23 -14.84 12.53 32.25
N PHE A 24 -14.72 12.00 31.02
CA PHE A 24 -15.71 12.25 29.97
C PHE A 24 -16.83 11.21 30.00
N THR A 25 -18.06 11.65 29.73
CA THR A 25 -19.17 10.72 29.50
C THR A 25 -19.23 10.32 28.03
N VAL A 26 -19.00 9.04 27.72
CA VAL A 26 -18.90 8.57 26.33
C VAL A 26 -20.14 7.81 25.89
N VAL A 27 -20.66 8.09 24.70
CA VAL A 27 -21.74 7.32 24.08
C VAL A 27 -21.12 6.27 23.14
N ALA A 28 -21.34 5.00 23.43
CA ALA A 28 -20.82 3.88 22.66
C ALA A 28 -21.88 3.37 21.66
N PHE A 29 -21.49 3.18 20.40
CA PHE A 29 -22.35 2.57 19.39
C PHE A 29 -21.58 1.61 18.49
N ASN A 30 -22.28 0.60 17.96
CA ASN A 30 -21.73 -0.32 16.98
C ASN A 30 -22.85 -0.90 16.10
N ARG A 31 -22.55 -1.15 14.81
CA ARG A 31 -23.51 -1.74 13.85
C ARG A 31 -24.14 -3.04 14.36
N THR A 32 -23.34 -3.90 14.97
CA THR A 32 -23.82 -5.10 15.67
C THR A 32 -24.08 -4.72 17.11
N VAL A 33 -25.35 -4.47 17.44
CA VAL A 33 -25.78 -3.88 18.71
C VAL A 33 -25.45 -4.75 19.91
N SER A 34 -25.44 -6.08 19.77
CA SER A 34 -25.01 -7.00 20.84
C SER A 34 -23.56 -6.78 21.33
N LYS A 35 -22.70 -6.13 20.53
CA LYS A 35 -21.37 -5.71 20.99
C LYS A 35 -21.42 -4.53 21.98
N VAL A 36 -22.43 -3.67 21.87
CA VAL A 36 -22.67 -2.58 22.82
C VAL A 36 -23.07 -3.17 24.16
N ASP A 37 -24.05 -4.06 24.18
CA ASP A 37 -24.53 -4.71 25.41
C ASP A 37 -23.39 -5.47 26.11
N ARG A 38 -22.65 -6.30 25.37
CA ARG A 38 -21.48 -7.01 25.91
C ARG A 38 -20.46 -6.04 26.51
N PHE A 39 -20.12 -4.95 25.84
CA PHE A 39 -19.13 -4.00 26.33
C PHE A 39 -19.59 -3.32 27.64
N LEU A 40 -20.86 -2.94 27.72
CA LEU A 40 -21.45 -2.33 28.92
C LEU A 40 -21.55 -3.29 30.11
N GLU A 41 -21.84 -4.56 29.85
CA GLU A 41 -21.94 -5.60 30.89
C GLU A 41 -20.57 -6.03 31.43
N ASN A 42 -19.50 -5.81 30.67
CA ASN A 42 -18.15 -6.24 30.98
C ASN A 42 -17.22 -5.04 31.21
N GLU A 43 -16.40 -4.68 30.21
CA GLU A 43 -15.27 -3.77 30.38
C GLU A 43 -15.69 -2.33 30.78
N ALA A 44 -16.87 -1.88 30.33
CA ALA A 44 -17.42 -0.56 30.64
C ALA A 44 -18.31 -0.50 31.90
N LYS A 45 -18.49 -1.63 32.60
CA LYS A 45 -19.37 -1.71 33.77
C LYS A 45 -18.92 -0.74 34.87
N GLY A 46 -19.85 0.09 35.35
CA GLY A 46 -19.61 1.06 36.42
C GLY A 46 -18.82 2.32 35.99
N LYS A 47 -18.61 2.53 34.69
CA LYS A 47 -17.94 3.72 34.15
C LYS A 47 -18.96 4.71 33.56
N SER A 48 -18.52 5.93 33.27
CA SER A 48 -19.29 6.99 32.60
C SER A 48 -19.51 6.70 31.11
N ILE A 49 -19.99 5.51 30.77
CA ILE A 49 -20.18 5.04 29.39
C ILE A 49 -21.64 4.63 29.23
N VAL A 50 -22.30 5.16 28.20
CA VAL A 50 -23.68 4.83 27.87
C VAL A 50 -23.76 4.24 26.47
N GLY A 51 -24.54 3.17 26.29
CA GLY A 51 -24.77 2.59 24.96
C GLY A 51 -25.88 3.31 24.20
N ALA A 52 -25.89 3.11 22.90
CA ALA A 52 -27.04 3.36 22.03
C ALA A 52 -27.31 2.13 21.15
N HIS A 53 -28.56 1.97 20.72
CA HIS A 53 -29.03 0.84 19.92
C HIS A 53 -29.49 1.27 18.52
N SER A 54 -29.47 2.58 18.24
CA SER A 54 -29.67 3.17 16.91
C SER A 54 -28.85 4.44 16.71
N ILE A 55 -28.65 4.87 15.46
CA ILE A 55 -27.94 6.13 15.14
C ILE A 55 -28.67 7.35 15.72
N LYS A 56 -30.01 7.38 15.63
CA LYS A 56 -30.83 8.46 16.19
C LYS A 56 -30.72 8.55 17.72
N GLU A 57 -30.66 7.40 18.40
CA GLU A 57 -30.43 7.36 19.84
C GLU A 57 -29.00 7.77 20.20
N PHE A 58 -28.02 7.36 19.39
CA PHE A 58 -26.62 7.74 19.57
C PHE A 58 -26.44 9.26 19.53
N THR A 59 -27.01 9.93 18.52
CA THR A 59 -26.88 11.39 18.36
C THR A 59 -27.72 12.18 19.36
N SER A 60 -28.87 11.66 19.81
CA SER A 60 -29.71 12.33 20.82
C SER A 60 -29.09 12.33 22.22
N LYS A 61 -28.19 11.39 22.51
CA LYS A 61 -27.46 11.32 23.78
C LYS A 61 -26.22 12.22 23.83
N LEU A 62 -25.86 12.92 22.76
CA LEU A 62 -24.66 13.77 22.68
C LEU A 62 -24.98 15.24 22.96
N LYS A 63 -24.07 15.92 23.67
CA LYS A 63 -24.09 17.39 23.81
C LYS A 63 -23.81 18.05 22.45
N THR A 64 -24.40 19.21 22.19
CA THR A 64 -24.14 20.02 20.99
C THR A 64 -22.93 20.97 21.20
N PRO A 65 -22.11 21.22 20.16
CA PRO A 65 -22.07 20.51 18.89
C PRO A 65 -21.67 19.04 19.10
N ARG A 66 -22.35 18.12 18.39
CA ARG A 66 -22.17 16.67 18.54
C ARG A 66 -20.76 16.30 18.06
N ARG A 67 -20.03 15.53 18.87
CA ARG A 67 -18.67 15.07 18.59
C ARG A 67 -18.68 13.56 18.43
N MET A 68 -18.49 13.08 17.21
CA MET A 68 -18.74 11.68 16.84
C MET A 68 -17.52 11.10 16.14
N MET A 69 -16.81 10.20 16.82
CA MET A 69 -15.67 9.49 16.24
C MET A 69 -16.08 8.16 15.62
N LEU A 70 -15.62 7.92 14.41
CA LEU A 70 -15.72 6.67 13.68
C LEU A 70 -14.41 5.91 13.83
N LEU A 71 -14.45 4.74 14.45
CA LEU A 71 -13.32 3.81 14.56
C LEU A 71 -13.66 2.47 13.93
N VAL A 72 -13.97 2.54 12.64
CA VAL A 72 -14.43 1.41 11.82
C VAL A 72 -13.39 1.06 10.75
N GLN A 73 -13.65 0.00 9.98
CA GLN A 73 -12.78 -0.36 8.87
C GLN A 73 -12.69 0.79 7.85
N ALA A 74 -11.48 1.17 7.45
CA ALA A 74 -11.25 2.22 6.46
C ALA A 74 -11.91 1.92 5.10
N GLY A 75 -12.20 2.98 4.34
CA GLY A 75 -12.86 2.91 3.03
C GLY A 75 -14.38 2.95 3.13
N LYS A 76 -15.08 2.09 2.38
CA LYS A 76 -16.55 2.13 2.21
C LYS A 76 -17.34 2.16 3.52
N ALA A 77 -16.87 1.51 4.58
CA ALA A 77 -17.60 1.48 5.85
C ALA A 77 -17.62 2.86 6.54
N VAL A 78 -16.56 3.67 6.42
CA VAL A 78 -16.56 5.05 6.91
C VAL A 78 -17.58 5.88 6.15
N ASP A 79 -17.58 5.79 4.81
CA ASP A 79 -18.52 6.55 3.97
C ASP A 79 -19.98 6.18 4.26
N GLN A 80 -20.26 4.89 4.46
CA GLN A 80 -21.61 4.44 4.84
C GLN A 80 -22.06 5.04 6.18
N PHE A 81 -21.19 5.08 7.18
CA PHE A 81 -21.54 5.69 8.48
C PHE A 81 -21.71 7.21 8.38
N ILE A 82 -20.90 7.88 7.57
CA ILE A 82 -21.07 9.31 7.30
C ILE A 82 -22.46 9.57 6.70
N GLU A 83 -22.85 8.81 5.67
CA GLU A 83 -24.18 8.94 5.06
C GLU A 83 -25.30 8.65 6.07
N THR A 84 -25.22 7.55 6.83
CA THR A 84 -26.24 7.24 7.85
C THR A 84 -26.33 8.32 8.93
N LEU A 85 -25.21 8.92 9.35
CA LEU A 85 -25.24 10.05 10.28
C LEU A 85 -25.93 11.26 9.68
N LEU A 86 -25.65 11.59 8.41
CA LEU A 86 -26.29 12.70 7.72
C LEU A 86 -27.80 12.50 7.52
N THR A 87 -28.24 11.28 7.18
CA THR A 87 -29.65 10.99 6.85
C THR A 87 -30.50 10.64 8.07
N GLU A 88 -29.95 9.90 9.03
CA GLU A 88 -30.70 9.35 10.17
C GLU A 88 -30.27 9.92 11.52
N GLY A 89 -29.09 10.56 11.59
CA GLY A 89 -28.52 11.10 12.82
C GLY A 89 -29.13 12.42 13.28
N GLY A 90 -29.85 13.13 12.41
CA GLY A 90 -30.41 14.45 12.75
C GLY A 90 -29.33 15.47 13.10
N LEU A 91 -28.24 15.49 12.31
CA LEU A 91 -27.13 16.41 12.53
C LEU A 91 -27.52 17.87 12.24
N GLU A 92 -26.92 18.77 12.99
CA GLU A 92 -27.08 20.21 12.86
C GLU A 92 -25.80 20.86 12.35
N LYS A 93 -25.91 22.08 11.79
CA LYS A 93 -24.74 22.83 11.33
C LYS A 93 -23.76 23.03 12.50
N GLY A 94 -22.49 22.72 12.25
CA GLY A 94 -21.42 22.82 13.24
C GLY A 94 -21.13 21.53 14.00
N ASP A 95 -21.96 20.48 13.87
CA ASP A 95 -21.64 19.15 14.37
C ASP A 95 -20.36 18.58 13.73
N ILE A 96 -19.71 17.66 14.43
CA ILE A 96 -18.33 17.22 14.13
C ILE A 96 -18.28 15.70 13.97
N ILE A 97 -17.83 15.27 12.79
CA ILE A 97 -17.50 13.87 12.50
C ILE A 97 -15.97 13.72 12.49
N ILE A 98 -15.47 12.76 13.27
CA ILE A 98 -14.04 12.46 13.37
C ILE A 98 -13.81 11.06 12.81
N ASP A 99 -13.03 10.91 11.76
CA ASP A 99 -12.58 9.59 11.30
C ASP A 99 -11.26 9.27 12.03
N GLY A 100 -11.30 8.34 12.98
CA GLY A 100 -10.13 7.88 13.74
C GLY A 100 -9.41 6.69 13.12
N GLY A 101 -9.88 6.21 11.96
CA GLY A 101 -9.36 5.03 11.30
C GLY A 101 -8.00 5.24 10.64
N ASN A 102 -7.46 4.20 10.01
CA ASN A 102 -6.30 4.33 9.12
C ASN A 102 -6.79 4.61 7.68
N SER A 103 -7.53 5.69 7.49
CA SER A 103 -8.03 6.10 6.18
C SER A 103 -6.92 6.67 5.30
N HIS A 104 -7.03 6.46 3.98
CA HIS A 104 -6.11 7.08 3.03
C HIS A 104 -6.40 8.59 2.97
N TYR A 105 -5.34 9.42 2.95
CA TYR A 105 -5.51 10.88 3.07
C TYR A 105 -6.39 11.52 1.96
N PRO A 106 -6.43 11.05 0.68
CA PRO A 106 -7.31 11.62 -0.34
C PRO A 106 -8.80 11.38 -0.04
N ASP A 107 -9.15 10.26 0.60
CA ASP A 107 -10.52 10.02 1.07
C ASP A 107 -10.91 11.06 2.13
N SER A 108 -9.94 11.47 2.96
CA SER A 108 -10.14 12.48 4.00
C SER A 108 -10.28 13.87 3.42
N ASN A 109 -9.46 14.22 2.41
CA ASN A 109 -9.63 15.46 1.65
C ASN A 109 -11.04 15.55 1.05
N ARG A 110 -11.49 14.47 0.40
CA ARG A 110 -12.83 14.37 -0.19
C ARG A 110 -13.93 14.52 0.88
N ARG A 111 -13.83 13.79 1.99
CA ARG A 111 -14.81 13.84 3.10
C ARG A 111 -14.87 15.23 3.73
N CYS A 112 -13.72 15.86 3.93
CA CYS A 112 -13.61 17.20 4.51
C CYS A 112 -14.38 18.23 3.68
N ARG A 113 -14.18 18.24 2.34
CA ARG A 113 -14.89 19.14 1.42
C ARG A 113 -16.39 18.83 1.37
N TYR A 114 -16.74 17.55 1.22
CA TYR A 114 -18.12 17.10 1.13
C TYR A 114 -18.96 17.45 2.37
N LEU A 115 -18.39 17.29 3.57
CA LEU A 115 -19.08 17.61 4.81
C LEU A 115 -19.17 19.12 5.06
N ALA A 116 -18.14 19.88 4.65
CA ALA A 116 -18.17 21.34 4.73
C ALA A 116 -19.33 21.95 3.91
N GLU A 117 -19.63 21.41 2.72
CA GLU A 117 -20.80 21.82 1.91
C GLU A 117 -22.14 21.62 2.62
N LYS A 118 -22.19 20.68 3.58
CA LYS A 118 -23.38 20.40 4.40
C LYS A 118 -23.38 21.15 5.74
N GLY A 119 -22.37 21.98 5.99
CA GLY A 119 -22.19 22.68 7.26
C GLY A 119 -21.77 21.76 8.41
N ILE A 120 -21.22 20.57 8.11
CA ILE A 120 -20.69 19.62 9.08
C ILE A 120 -19.18 19.71 9.06
N ARG A 121 -18.56 19.75 10.24
CA ARG A 121 -17.10 19.78 10.36
C ARG A 121 -16.54 18.36 10.36
N PHE A 122 -15.45 18.16 9.65
CA PHE A 122 -14.76 16.89 9.57
C PHE A 122 -13.35 16.98 10.14
N VAL A 123 -12.94 15.93 10.86
CA VAL A 123 -11.57 15.75 11.33
C VAL A 123 -11.10 14.34 10.95
N GLY A 124 -10.10 14.23 10.08
CA GLY A 124 -9.36 12.99 9.88
C GLY A 124 -8.23 12.90 10.91
N SER A 125 -8.29 11.91 11.81
CA SER A 125 -7.37 11.80 12.93
C SER A 125 -6.67 10.45 12.97
N GLY A 126 -5.35 10.47 12.75
CA GLY A 126 -4.55 9.27 12.94
C GLY A 126 -4.39 8.93 14.42
N VAL A 127 -4.72 7.69 14.82
CA VAL A 127 -4.52 7.18 16.19
C VAL A 127 -3.46 6.09 16.19
N SER A 128 -2.36 6.24 16.94
CA SER A 128 -1.26 5.28 17.02
C SER A 128 -0.96 4.86 18.46
N GLY A 129 -0.50 3.62 18.66
CA GLY A 129 -0.14 3.07 19.98
C GLY A 129 -0.59 1.63 20.26
N GLY A 130 -1.34 1.03 19.35
CA GLY A 130 -1.88 -0.31 19.56
C GLY A 130 -2.94 -0.33 20.66
N GLU A 131 -3.24 -1.53 21.15
CA GLU A 131 -4.27 -1.76 22.16
C GLU A 131 -3.97 -1.03 23.48
N GLU A 132 -2.76 -1.25 24.01
CA GLU A 132 -2.30 -0.64 25.25
C GLU A 132 -2.17 0.88 25.13
N GLY A 133 -1.62 1.37 24.02
CA GLY A 133 -1.56 2.81 23.75
C GLY A 133 -2.96 3.43 23.70
N ALA A 134 -3.93 2.82 23.04
CA ALA A 134 -5.31 3.34 23.04
C ALA A 134 -5.91 3.45 24.45
N ARG A 135 -5.56 2.52 25.35
CA ARG A 135 -6.08 2.43 26.71
C ARG A 135 -5.54 3.49 27.66
N TYR A 136 -4.25 3.81 27.55
CA TYR A 136 -3.54 4.65 28.54
C TYR A 136 -3.00 5.97 27.97
N GLY A 137 -2.89 6.10 26.65
CA GLY A 137 -2.36 7.29 26.02
C GLY A 137 -1.85 7.04 24.61
N PRO A 138 -2.67 7.18 23.56
CA PRO A 138 -2.19 7.04 22.20
C PRO A 138 -1.57 8.37 21.72
N SER A 139 -0.85 8.29 20.61
CA SER A 139 -0.58 9.48 19.79
C SER A 139 -1.78 9.76 18.90
N ILE A 140 -2.23 11.01 18.85
CA ILE A 140 -3.42 11.43 18.10
C ILE A 140 -3.05 12.59 17.18
N MET A 141 -3.36 12.45 15.88
CA MET A 141 -2.89 13.36 14.82
C MET A 141 -4.10 13.93 14.06
N PRO A 142 -4.88 14.86 14.65
CA PRO A 142 -6.07 15.44 14.02
C PRO A 142 -5.72 16.48 12.95
N GLY A 143 -6.37 16.38 11.78
CA GLY A 143 -6.42 17.44 10.75
C GLY A 143 -7.78 17.46 10.06
N GLY A 144 -8.11 18.53 9.33
CA GLY A 144 -9.43 18.69 8.71
C GLY A 144 -9.91 20.13 8.73
N ASN A 145 -11.14 20.37 9.20
CA ASN A 145 -11.66 21.71 9.43
C ASN A 145 -11.15 22.26 10.77
N GLU A 146 -10.28 23.27 10.74
CA GLU A 146 -9.66 23.86 11.95
C GLU A 146 -10.70 24.37 12.97
N GLU A 147 -11.86 24.84 12.52
CA GLU A 147 -12.96 25.24 13.41
C GLU A 147 -13.46 24.13 14.35
N ALA A 148 -13.21 22.85 14.03
CA ALA A 148 -13.55 21.74 14.91
C ALA A 148 -12.62 21.64 16.11
N TRP A 149 -11.38 22.12 15.97
CA TRP A 149 -10.31 21.89 16.95
C TRP A 149 -10.67 22.34 18.36
N PRO A 150 -11.20 23.56 18.61
CA PRO A 150 -11.56 24.00 19.96
C PRO A 150 -12.57 23.09 20.68
N TYR A 151 -13.42 22.38 19.94
CA TYR A 151 -14.47 21.51 20.51
C TYR A 151 -13.97 20.11 20.86
N VAL A 152 -12.90 19.65 20.21
CA VAL A 152 -12.34 18.31 20.38
C VAL A 152 -10.99 18.31 21.11
N LYS A 153 -10.31 19.45 21.18
CA LYS A 153 -8.97 19.62 21.75
C LYS A 153 -8.87 19.04 23.15
N ASP A 154 -9.74 19.44 24.07
CA ASP A 154 -9.64 19.04 25.47
C ASP A 154 -9.77 17.51 25.64
N VAL A 155 -10.70 16.89 24.90
CA VAL A 155 -10.88 15.43 24.94
C VAL A 155 -9.66 14.72 24.35
N LEU A 156 -9.23 15.11 23.15
CA LEU A 156 -8.14 14.44 22.46
C LEU A 156 -6.78 14.66 23.16
N GLN A 157 -6.55 15.85 23.71
CA GLN A 157 -5.35 16.13 24.49
C GLN A 157 -5.39 15.46 25.85
N ALA A 158 -6.53 15.35 26.54
CA ALA A 158 -6.59 14.64 27.82
C ALA A 158 -6.20 13.17 27.67
N ILE A 159 -6.79 12.47 26.68
CA ILE A 159 -6.59 11.03 26.52
C ILE A 159 -5.27 10.64 25.86
N SER A 160 -4.56 11.57 25.22
CA SER A 160 -3.31 11.27 24.52
C SER A 160 -2.16 10.96 25.48
N ALA A 161 -1.10 10.32 24.98
CA ALA A 161 0.16 10.24 25.72
C ALA A 161 0.68 11.64 26.09
N LYS A 162 1.54 11.69 27.11
CA LYS A 162 2.25 12.90 27.54
C LYS A 162 3.75 12.65 27.45
N SER A 163 4.50 13.61 26.89
CA SER A 163 5.96 13.59 26.89
C SER A 163 6.46 14.89 27.51
N ASP A 164 7.18 14.79 28.63
CA ASP A 164 7.60 15.95 29.44
C ASP A 164 6.42 16.89 29.80
N GLY A 165 5.23 16.31 30.06
CA GLY A 165 4.00 17.06 30.37
C GLY A 165 3.23 17.57 29.13
N GLU A 166 3.83 17.56 27.94
CA GLU A 166 3.17 18.01 26.70
C GLU A 166 2.32 16.87 26.09
N PRO A 167 1.08 17.13 25.65
CA PRO A 167 0.25 16.13 24.98
C PRO A 167 0.82 15.77 23.60
N CYS A 168 0.92 14.47 23.33
CA CYS A 168 1.21 13.91 22.01
C CYS A 168 -0.01 14.00 21.08
N CYS A 169 -0.62 15.18 21.02
CA CYS A 169 -1.77 15.53 20.19
C CYS A 169 -1.80 17.04 19.95
N GLN A 170 -1.62 17.46 18.70
CA GLN A 170 -1.73 18.85 18.24
C GLN A 170 -2.51 18.90 16.93
N TRP A 171 -3.03 20.07 16.58
CA TRP A 171 -3.67 20.25 15.27
C TRP A 171 -2.62 20.16 14.16
N VAL A 172 -2.77 19.18 13.28
CA VAL A 172 -1.77 18.87 12.25
C VAL A 172 -1.86 19.84 11.08
N GLY A 173 -3.07 20.18 10.65
CA GLY A 173 -3.32 21.00 9.47
C GLY A 173 -4.64 20.67 8.78
N ASP A 174 -4.81 21.23 7.59
CA ASP A 174 -6.07 21.17 6.85
C ASP A 174 -6.36 19.82 6.21
N GLU A 175 -7.63 19.58 5.90
CA GLU A 175 -8.11 18.41 5.13
C GLU A 175 -7.59 17.06 5.67
N GLY A 176 -6.86 16.30 4.85
CA GLY A 176 -6.32 14.98 5.19
C GLY A 176 -4.97 15.01 5.88
N ALA A 177 -4.45 16.17 6.29
CA ALA A 177 -3.11 16.30 6.89
C ALA A 177 -2.87 15.35 8.07
N GLY A 178 -3.86 15.18 8.95
CA GLY A 178 -3.76 14.25 10.08
C GLY A 178 -3.55 12.79 9.69
N HIS A 179 -4.33 12.31 8.71
CA HIS A 179 -4.16 10.97 8.15
C HIS A 179 -2.89 10.84 7.30
N TYR A 180 -2.44 11.91 6.66
CA TYR A 180 -1.18 11.93 5.92
C TYR A 180 0.02 11.75 6.86
N VAL A 181 0.08 12.51 7.96
CA VAL A 181 1.13 12.36 8.99
C VAL A 181 1.11 10.96 9.58
N LYS A 182 -0.08 10.38 9.81
CA LYS A 182 -0.21 8.99 10.27
C LYS A 182 0.29 7.97 9.25
N MET A 183 0.03 8.18 7.96
CA MET A 183 0.57 7.35 6.89
C MET A 183 2.09 7.37 6.89
N VAL A 184 2.70 8.56 6.95
CA VAL A 184 4.17 8.70 7.02
C VAL A 184 4.74 8.06 8.29
N HIS A 185 4.12 8.24 9.45
CA HIS A 185 4.46 7.54 10.69
C HIS A 185 4.54 6.01 10.46
N ASN A 186 3.54 5.41 9.80
CA ASN A 186 3.53 3.98 9.51
C ASN A 186 4.59 3.57 8.48
N GLY A 187 4.98 4.47 7.58
CA GLY A 187 6.14 4.26 6.70
C GLY A 187 7.43 4.18 7.51
N ILE A 188 7.66 5.14 8.40
CA ILE A 188 8.83 5.16 9.31
C ILE A 188 8.83 3.91 10.20
N GLU A 189 7.68 3.50 10.74
CA GLU A 189 7.52 2.25 11.50
C GLU A 189 8.02 1.03 10.71
N TYR A 190 7.71 0.95 9.41
CA TYR A 190 8.18 -0.16 8.57
C TYR A 190 9.69 -0.11 8.39
N GLY A 191 10.27 1.09 8.22
CA GLY A 191 11.71 1.30 8.16
C GLY A 191 12.42 0.84 9.43
N ASP A 192 11.97 1.31 10.60
CA ASP A 192 12.56 0.94 11.89
C ASP A 192 12.51 -0.57 12.14
N MET A 193 11.35 -1.21 11.89
CA MET A 193 11.21 -2.66 12.03
C MET A 193 12.16 -3.43 11.10
N GLN A 194 12.32 -2.97 9.86
CA GLN A 194 13.21 -3.61 8.88
C GLN A 194 14.69 -3.46 9.28
N LEU A 195 15.09 -2.28 9.74
CA LEU A 195 16.46 -2.03 10.22
C LEU A 195 16.80 -2.91 11.43
N ILE A 196 15.88 -3.04 12.38
CA ILE A 196 16.06 -3.92 13.55
C ILE A 196 16.13 -5.39 13.11
N SER A 197 15.32 -5.79 12.13
CA SER A 197 15.35 -7.15 11.56
C SER A 197 16.68 -7.45 10.85
N GLU A 198 17.29 -6.46 10.19
CA GLU A 198 18.61 -6.58 9.57
C GLU A 198 19.73 -6.69 10.61
N ALA A 199 19.65 -5.92 11.70
CA ALA A 199 20.57 -6.08 12.84
C ALA A 199 20.44 -7.46 13.49
N TYR A 200 19.22 -7.98 13.62
CA TYR A 200 18.98 -9.35 14.06
C TYR A 200 19.60 -10.38 13.09
N ASP A 201 19.37 -10.26 11.78
CA ASP A 201 19.83 -11.27 10.81
C ASP A 201 21.36 -11.35 10.73
N ILE A 202 22.04 -10.19 10.82
CA ILE A 202 23.51 -10.15 10.82
C ILE A 202 24.10 -10.69 12.13
N MET A 203 23.46 -10.47 13.28
CA MET A 203 23.86 -11.09 14.55
C MET A 203 23.64 -12.62 14.52
N LYS A 204 22.51 -13.06 13.99
CA LYS A 204 22.14 -14.49 13.91
C LYS A 204 23.03 -15.25 12.94
N ARG A 205 23.05 -14.85 11.67
CA ARG A 205 23.74 -15.57 10.59
C ARG A 205 25.22 -15.18 10.46
N GLY A 206 25.56 -13.93 10.76
CA GLY A 206 26.93 -13.43 10.66
C GLY A 206 27.79 -13.82 11.87
N LEU A 207 27.27 -13.63 13.09
CA LEU A 207 28.00 -13.89 14.33
C LEU A 207 27.62 -15.22 15.02
N GLY A 208 26.55 -15.88 14.58
CA GLY A 208 26.08 -17.13 15.20
C GLY A 208 25.49 -16.94 16.60
N LEU A 209 24.94 -15.77 16.91
CA LEU A 209 24.40 -15.48 18.24
C LEU A 209 23.13 -16.25 18.56
N SER A 210 23.00 -16.67 19.83
CA SER A 210 21.76 -17.17 20.38
C SER A 210 20.74 -16.04 20.63
N ASN A 211 19.45 -16.39 20.72
CA ASN A 211 18.40 -15.39 20.95
C ASN A 211 18.58 -14.69 22.29
N LYS A 212 19.05 -15.40 23.32
CA LYS A 212 19.38 -14.79 24.61
C LYS A 212 20.49 -13.73 24.47
N GLU A 213 21.61 -14.05 23.82
CA GLU A 213 22.70 -13.09 23.61
C GLU A 213 22.24 -11.86 22.82
N MET A 214 21.42 -12.05 21.77
CA MET A 214 20.83 -10.94 21.02
C MET A 214 19.87 -10.11 21.90
N GLY A 215 19.09 -10.76 22.76
CA GLY A 215 18.26 -10.08 23.76
C GLY A 215 19.08 -9.22 24.71
N ASP A 216 20.23 -9.72 25.19
CA ASP A 216 21.14 -8.98 26.08
C ASP A 216 21.74 -7.74 25.36
N ILE A 217 22.03 -7.85 24.06
CA ILE A 217 22.50 -6.73 23.22
C ILE A 217 21.40 -5.68 23.03
N PHE A 218 20.19 -6.08 22.62
CA PHE A 218 19.07 -5.15 22.47
C PHE A 218 18.70 -4.49 23.82
N ALA A 219 18.82 -5.21 24.94
CA ALA A 219 18.65 -4.63 26.28
C ALA A 219 19.68 -3.55 26.59
N THR A 220 20.90 -3.68 26.06
CA THR A 220 21.97 -2.69 26.21
C THR A 220 21.72 -1.48 25.32
N TRP A 221 21.41 -1.69 24.05
CA TRP A 221 21.07 -0.62 23.10
C TRP A 221 19.86 0.20 23.56
N ASN A 222 18.88 -0.42 24.22
CA ASN A 222 17.71 0.26 24.77
C ASN A 222 18.00 1.18 25.97
N LYS A 223 19.24 1.22 26.47
CA LYS A 223 19.68 2.16 27.51
C LYS A 223 20.49 3.33 26.94
N GLY A 224 20.72 3.33 25.62
CA GLY A 224 21.55 4.29 24.92
C GLY A 224 20.78 5.10 23.88
N VAL A 225 21.46 5.43 22.77
CA VAL A 225 20.90 6.29 21.70
C VAL A 225 19.74 5.64 20.94
N LEU A 226 19.56 4.33 21.07
CA LEU A 226 18.50 3.55 20.44
C LEU A 226 17.30 3.29 21.37
N ASP A 227 17.26 3.88 22.58
CA ASP A 227 16.13 3.75 23.51
C ASP A 227 14.80 4.08 22.81
N SER A 228 14.00 3.02 22.61
CA SER A 228 12.77 3.07 21.86
C SER A 228 11.90 1.85 22.13
N PHE A 229 10.59 2.02 21.97
CA PHE A 229 9.64 0.93 22.16
C PHE A 229 9.92 -0.28 21.25
N LEU A 230 10.33 -0.04 19.99
CA LEU A 230 10.61 -1.14 19.07
C LEU A 230 11.85 -1.97 19.49
N ILE A 231 12.88 -1.34 20.06
CA ILE A 231 14.04 -2.07 20.61
C ILE A 231 13.64 -2.82 21.89
N GLU A 232 12.84 -2.20 22.75
CA GLU A 232 12.30 -2.81 23.96
C GLU A 232 11.51 -4.09 23.66
N ILE A 233 10.53 -4.04 22.76
CA ILE A 233 9.76 -5.25 22.42
C ILE A 233 10.62 -6.27 21.66
N THR A 234 11.62 -5.85 20.91
CA THR A 234 12.53 -6.77 20.22
C THR A 234 13.34 -7.56 21.25
N ARG A 235 13.86 -6.90 22.28
CA ARG A 235 14.49 -7.56 23.44
C ARG A 235 13.55 -8.59 24.06
N ASP A 236 12.30 -8.21 24.34
CA ASP A 236 11.35 -9.11 25.01
C ASP A 236 10.99 -10.31 24.13
N ILE A 237 10.83 -10.09 22.82
CA ILE A 237 10.62 -11.15 21.82
C ILE A 237 11.82 -12.12 21.79
N MET A 238 13.06 -11.61 21.91
CA MET A 238 14.26 -12.47 21.96
C MET A 238 14.28 -13.39 23.18
N TYR A 239 13.72 -12.96 24.31
CA TYR A 239 13.65 -13.75 25.54
C TYR A 239 12.44 -14.68 25.62
N TYR A 240 11.45 -14.51 24.74
CA TYR A 240 10.22 -15.29 24.82
C TYR A 240 10.42 -16.71 24.29
N ASN A 241 10.24 -17.68 25.19
CA ASN A 241 10.20 -19.10 24.86
C ASN A 241 8.74 -19.57 24.74
N ASP A 242 8.53 -20.53 23.84
CA ASP A 242 7.27 -21.24 23.69
C ASP A 242 7.08 -22.28 24.80
N ASP A 243 5.93 -22.95 24.84
CA ASP A 243 5.56 -23.93 25.88
C ASP A 243 6.56 -25.11 25.99
N ASP A 244 7.31 -25.39 24.92
CA ASP A 244 8.36 -26.43 24.90
C ASP A 244 9.75 -25.93 25.33
N GLY A 245 9.86 -24.68 25.78
CA GLY A 245 11.10 -24.07 26.26
C GLY A 245 12.04 -23.58 25.16
N THR A 246 11.69 -23.68 23.88
CA THR A 246 12.49 -23.16 22.77
C THR A 246 12.03 -21.76 22.34
N PRO A 247 12.91 -20.93 21.74
CA PRO A 247 12.54 -19.57 21.37
C PRO A 247 11.39 -19.53 20.35
N LEU A 248 10.28 -18.86 20.69
CA LEU A 248 9.08 -18.82 19.85
C LEU A 248 9.38 -18.19 18.48
N LEU A 249 10.25 -17.16 18.45
CA LEU A 249 10.61 -16.44 17.24
C LEU A 249 11.10 -17.37 16.11
N GLU A 250 11.86 -18.41 16.43
CA GLU A 250 12.42 -19.35 15.45
C GLU A 250 11.34 -20.22 14.78
N LYS A 251 10.13 -20.25 15.34
CA LYS A 251 8.98 -21.02 14.83
C LYS A 251 8.02 -20.16 14.02
N ILE A 252 8.15 -18.84 14.07
CA ILE A 252 7.26 -17.92 13.38
C ILE A 252 7.54 -17.97 11.88
N MET A 253 6.49 -18.09 11.07
CA MET A 253 6.59 -18.01 9.62
C MET A 253 7.16 -16.65 9.18
N ASP A 254 8.25 -16.66 8.43
CA ASP A 254 8.93 -15.49 7.87
C ASP A 254 8.20 -14.92 6.64
N SER A 255 6.91 -14.62 6.81
CA SER A 255 6.05 -14.00 5.80
C SER A 255 5.33 -12.80 6.45
N ALA A 256 5.91 -11.62 6.26
CA ALA A 256 5.47 -10.40 6.91
C ALA A 256 4.18 -9.86 6.26
N GLY A 257 3.10 -9.81 7.03
CA GLY A 257 1.87 -9.15 6.62
C GLY A 257 2.01 -7.63 6.51
N GLN A 258 1.13 -7.02 5.73
CA GLN A 258 0.97 -5.56 5.66
C GLN A 258 -0.50 -5.18 5.41
N LYS A 259 -0.93 -4.06 5.99
CA LYS A 259 -2.31 -3.53 5.86
C LYS A 259 -2.43 -2.38 4.85
N GLY A 260 -1.36 -2.09 4.09
CA GLY A 260 -1.34 -1.12 3.00
C GLY A 260 -0.79 0.27 3.34
N THR A 261 -0.79 0.69 4.61
CA THR A 261 -0.37 2.05 5.00
C THR A 261 1.09 2.35 4.67
N GLY A 262 2.03 1.43 4.92
CA GLY A 262 3.44 1.61 4.55
C GLY A 262 3.65 1.70 3.04
N LYS A 263 2.88 0.93 2.26
CA LYS A 263 2.88 1.01 0.80
C LYS A 263 2.41 2.39 0.30
N TRP A 264 1.41 3.00 0.93
CA TRP A 264 0.94 4.34 0.56
C TRP A 264 2.03 5.40 0.75
N THR A 265 2.85 5.32 1.79
CA THR A 265 3.99 6.23 1.97
C THR A 265 4.98 6.12 0.82
N ALA A 266 5.34 4.89 0.42
CA ALA A 266 6.26 4.67 -0.70
C ALA A 266 5.67 5.16 -2.04
N ILE A 267 4.37 4.91 -2.29
CA ILE A 267 3.70 5.40 -3.51
C ILE A 267 3.64 6.92 -3.51
N ASN A 268 3.24 7.56 -2.41
CA ASN A 268 3.15 9.00 -2.35
C ASN A 268 4.53 9.67 -2.50
N ALA A 269 5.61 9.04 -2.00
CA ALA A 269 6.96 9.49 -2.26
C ALA A 269 7.30 9.48 -3.76
N LEU A 270 6.90 8.42 -4.49
CA LEU A 270 7.07 8.36 -5.94
C LEU A 270 6.23 9.43 -6.66
N ASP A 271 4.97 9.62 -6.27
CA ASP A 271 4.07 10.63 -6.84
C ASP A 271 4.62 12.05 -6.66
N LEU A 272 5.21 12.32 -5.50
CA LEU A 272 5.80 13.62 -5.14
C LEU A 272 7.27 13.78 -5.58
N GLY A 273 7.87 12.77 -6.20
CA GLY A 273 9.27 12.79 -6.63
C GLY A 273 10.29 12.88 -5.49
N MET A 274 9.96 12.35 -4.31
CA MET A 274 10.80 12.40 -3.11
C MET A 274 11.56 11.08 -2.88
N PRO A 275 12.87 11.12 -2.57
CA PRO A 275 13.71 9.94 -2.44
C PRO A 275 13.57 9.24 -1.07
N VAL A 276 12.37 8.73 -0.77
CA VAL A 276 12.07 7.99 0.47
C VAL A 276 12.43 6.51 0.32
N THR A 277 13.71 6.26 0.08
CA THR A 277 14.21 4.96 -0.38
C THR A 277 14.13 3.87 0.70
N LEU A 278 14.40 4.20 1.97
CA LEU A 278 14.43 3.21 3.04
C LEU A 278 13.05 2.61 3.30
N ILE A 279 12.01 3.45 3.35
CA ILE A 279 10.63 2.99 3.51
C ILE A 279 10.20 2.15 2.28
N GLY A 280 10.63 2.54 1.07
CA GLY A 280 10.41 1.76 -0.14
C GLY A 280 11.00 0.34 -0.03
N GLU A 281 12.26 0.23 0.36
CA GLU A 281 12.92 -1.06 0.59
C GLU A 281 12.28 -1.87 1.72
N ALA A 282 11.85 -1.23 2.80
CA ALA A 282 11.12 -1.91 3.88
C ALA A 282 9.78 -2.50 3.40
N VAL A 283 9.09 -1.85 2.46
CA VAL A 283 7.89 -2.42 1.83
C VAL A 283 8.26 -3.60 0.92
N PHE A 284 9.31 -3.47 0.09
CA PHE A 284 9.75 -4.54 -0.79
C PHE A 284 10.29 -5.76 -0.05
N ALA A 285 10.97 -5.59 1.09
CA ALA A 285 11.42 -6.68 1.95
C ALA A 285 10.24 -7.52 2.46
N ARG A 286 9.11 -6.88 2.82
CA ARG A 286 7.88 -7.61 3.18
C ARG A 286 7.30 -8.38 1.99
N CYS A 287 7.28 -7.77 0.81
CA CYS A 287 6.86 -8.46 -0.42
C CYS A 287 7.74 -9.68 -0.72
N LEU A 288 9.07 -9.55 -0.58
CA LEU A 288 10.04 -10.63 -0.76
C LEU A 288 9.80 -11.76 0.25
N SER A 289 9.54 -11.42 1.52
CA SER A 289 9.23 -12.41 2.56
C SER A 289 7.98 -13.24 2.21
N SER A 290 6.97 -12.62 1.57
CA SER A 290 5.74 -13.28 1.15
C SER A 290 5.94 -14.32 0.05
N LEU A 291 7.03 -14.23 -0.73
CA LEU A 291 7.41 -15.22 -1.74
C LEU A 291 8.08 -16.45 -1.12
N LYS A 292 7.56 -16.95 0.01
CA LYS A 292 8.21 -18.00 0.83
C LYS A 292 8.53 -19.27 0.03
N ASP A 293 7.53 -19.84 -0.64
CA ASP A 293 7.71 -21.08 -1.41
C ASP A 293 8.71 -20.90 -2.56
N GLU A 294 8.75 -19.71 -3.15
CA GLU A 294 9.71 -19.37 -4.20
C GLU A 294 11.12 -19.23 -3.66
N ARG A 295 11.30 -18.59 -2.49
CA ARG A 295 12.59 -18.52 -1.80
C ARG A 295 13.13 -19.90 -1.41
N ILE A 296 12.25 -20.81 -0.95
CA ILE A 296 12.65 -22.20 -0.66
C ILE A 296 13.15 -22.92 -1.93
N ARG A 297 12.44 -22.76 -3.06
CA ARG A 297 12.92 -23.33 -4.33
C ARG A 297 14.24 -22.69 -4.77
N ALA A 298 14.33 -21.36 -4.70
CA ALA A 298 15.50 -20.61 -5.08
C ALA A 298 16.74 -21.01 -4.26
N SER A 299 16.60 -21.25 -2.94
CA SER A 299 17.73 -21.65 -2.08
C SER A 299 18.30 -23.03 -2.41
N SER A 300 17.57 -23.89 -3.14
CA SER A 300 18.08 -25.18 -3.61
C SER A 300 18.86 -25.09 -4.94
N ILE A 301 18.81 -23.94 -5.61
CA ILE A 301 19.35 -23.74 -6.97
C ILE A 301 20.43 -22.65 -6.96
N LEU A 302 20.22 -21.56 -6.23
CA LEU A 302 21.11 -20.42 -6.13
C LEU A 302 22.08 -20.62 -4.96
N SER A 303 23.37 -20.47 -5.23
CA SER A 303 24.42 -20.45 -4.21
C SER A 303 24.83 -19.02 -3.87
N GLY A 304 25.34 -18.83 -2.65
CA GLY A 304 25.86 -17.56 -2.16
C GLY A 304 27.08 -17.77 -1.26
N PRO A 305 27.79 -16.70 -0.88
CA PRO A 305 28.89 -16.80 0.07
C PRO A 305 28.37 -17.21 1.46
N GLU A 306 29.24 -17.86 2.23
CA GLU A 306 28.97 -18.18 3.63
C GLU A 306 29.60 -17.14 4.56
N PRO A 307 28.89 -16.68 5.60
CA PRO A 307 29.46 -15.78 6.60
C PRO A 307 30.64 -16.43 7.31
N LYS A 308 31.78 -15.73 7.34
CA LYS A 308 32.95 -16.11 8.14
C LYS A 308 33.38 -14.91 8.97
N PHE A 309 33.05 -14.95 10.25
CA PHE A 309 33.45 -13.89 11.18
C PHE A 309 34.89 -14.10 11.64
N SER A 310 35.66 -13.01 11.64
CA SER A 310 36.97 -12.91 12.27
C SER A 310 37.14 -11.48 12.80
N GLY A 311 37.82 -11.32 13.94
CA GLY A 311 38.01 -10.04 14.61
C GLY A 311 37.32 -9.95 15.97
N ASP A 312 37.21 -8.73 16.50
CA ASP A 312 36.57 -8.45 17.78
C ASP A 312 35.04 -8.40 17.62
N LYS A 313 34.36 -9.29 18.36
CA LYS A 313 32.90 -9.41 18.35
C LYS A 313 32.23 -8.19 18.97
N GLN A 314 32.81 -7.59 20.01
CA GLN A 314 32.22 -6.41 20.67
C GLN A 314 32.34 -5.19 19.76
N GLU A 315 33.51 -4.97 19.15
CA GLU A 315 33.70 -3.90 18.18
C GLU A 315 32.71 -4.01 17.01
N PHE A 316 32.44 -5.24 16.53
CA PHE A 316 31.45 -5.46 15.48
C PHE A 316 30.03 -5.14 15.94
N ILE A 317 29.65 -5.49 17.18
CA ILE A 317 28.33 -5.15 17.76
C ILE A 317 28.18 -3.63 17.91
N ASP A 318 29.23 -2.93 18.35
CA ASP A 318 29.23 -1.48 18.47
C ASP A 318 29.10 -0.80 17.09
N ASN A 319 29.80 -1.32 16.07
CA ASN A 319 29.66 -0.87 14.68
C ASN A 319 28.24 -1.12 14.14
N LEU A 320 27.61 -2.23 14.52
CA LEU A 320 26.23 -2.53 14.16
C LEU A 320 25.23 -1.58 14.82
N GLU A 321 25.45 -1.22 16.08
CA GLU A 321 24.64 -0.20 16.76
C GLU A 321 24.71 1.13 16.01
N GLN A 322 25.92 1.55 15.62
CA GLN A 322 26.13 2.77 14.83
C GLN A 322 25.48 2.69 13.45
N ALA A 323 25.56 1.54 12.77
CA ALA A 323 24.91 1.32 11.47
C ALA A 323 23.38 1.45 11.57
N LEU A 324 22.80 0.85 12.61
CA LEU A 324 21.38 0.91 12.92
C LEU A 324 20.95 2.35 13.20
N TYR A 325 21.68 3.05 14.07
CA TYR A 325 21.38 4.43 14.43
C TYR A 325 21.49 5.40 13.25
N ALA A 326 22.58 5.31 12.46
CA ALA A 326 22.76 6.12 11.26
C ALA A 326 21.64 5.90 10.24
N SER A 327 21.29 4.65 9.96
CA SER A 327 20.25 4.32 9.00
C SER A 327 18.86 4.78 9.47
N LYS A 328 18.60 4.71 10.78
CA LYS A 328 17.40 5.28 11.38
C LYS A 328 17.33 6.80 11.16
N ILE A 329 18.43 7.53 11.38
CA ILE A 329 18.49 8.98 11.08
C ILE A 329 18.10 9.25 9.62
N ILE A 330 18.62 8.46 8.68
CA ILE A 330 18.28 8.61 7.26
C ILE A 330 16.79 8.40 6.99
N SER A 331 16.18 7.35 7.55
CA SER A 331 14.74 7.09 7.37
C SER A 331 13.88 8.26 7.84
N TYR A 332 14.21 8.83 9.00
CA TYR A 332 13.48 9.98 9.52
C TYR A 332 13.74 11.26 8.71
N ALA A 333 14.97 11.51 8.28
CA ALA A 333 15.29 12.62 7.38
C ALA A 333 14.45 12.53 6.09
N GLN A 334 14.39 11.35 5.46
CA GLN A 334 13.56 11.10 4.29
C GLN A 334 12.05 11.29 4.57
N GLY A 335 11.55 10.81 5.71
CA GLY A 335 10.16 10.98 6.12
C GLY A 335 9.77 12.45 6.31
N PHE A 336 10.62 13.24 6.95
CA PHE A 336 10.36 14.68 7.12
C PHE A 336 10.52 15.48 5.81
N MET A 337 11.44 15.08 4.91
CA MET A 337 11.51 15.63 3.56
C MET A 337 10.18 15.42 2.81
N LEU A 338 9.60 14.22 2.92
CA LEU A 338 8.31 13.89 2.32
C LEU A 338 7.19 14.77 2.87
N ILE A 339 7.11 14.91 4.20
CA ILE A 339 6.13 15.80 4.86
C ILE A 339 6.28 17.25 4.40
N GLN A 340 7.51 17.75 4.29
CA GLN A 340 7.77 19.12 3.84
C GLN A 340 7.35 19.32 2.38
N ASN A 341 7.59 18.35 1.50
CA ASN A 341 7.16 18.45 0.11
C ASN A 341 5.63 18.37 -0.03
N ALA A 342 4.98 17.51 0.75
CA ALA A 342 3.52 17.42 0.78
C ALA A 342 2.87 18.71 1.31
N ALA A 343 3.48 19.37 2.31
CA ALA A 343 3.04 20.68 2.77
C ALA A 343 3.01 21.71 1.62
N LYS A 344 4.03 21.70 0.75
CA LYS A 344 4.11 22.58 -0.42
C LYS A 344 3.07 22.21 -1.48
N GLU A 345 3.00 20.94 -1.86
CA GLU A 345 2.10 20.46 -2.92
C GLU A 345 0.62 20.67 -2.57
N TYR A 346 0.24 20.38 -1.32
CA TYR A 346 -1.15 20.46 -0.87
C TYR A 346 -1.49 21.78 -0.17
N SER A 347 -0.53 22.72 -0.10
CA SER A 347 -0.68 24.01 0.58
C SER A 347 -1.12 23.87 2.05
N TRP A 348 -0.69 22.81 2.73
CA TRP A 348 -0.98 22.59 4.14
C TRP A 348 0.03 23.33 5.02
N LYS A 349 -0.49 23.95 6.09
CA LYS A 349 0.34 24.57 7.14
C LYS A 349 0.74 23.53 8.18
N LEU A 350 1.77 22.75 7.86
CA LEU A 350 2.27 21.71 8.77
C LEU A 350 3.32 22.26 9.74
N ASN A 351 3.18 21.91 11.03
CA ASN A 351 4.14 22.27 12.07
C ASN A 351 5.07 21.08 12.38
N LYS A 352 6.29 21.08 11.80
CA LYS A 352 7.28 20.00 11.97
C LYS A 352 7.64 19.72 13.45
N PRO A 353 7.91 20.74 14.29
CA PRO A 353 8.10 20.52 15.73
C PRO A 353 6.94 19.77 16.40
N GLU A 354 5.69 20.13 16.10
CA GLU A 354 4.51 19.50 16.69
C GLU A 354 4.29 18.09 16.17
N ILE A 355 4.57 17.82 14.89
CA ILE A 355 4.55 16.47 14.33
C ILE A 355 5.57 15.57 15.05
N ALA A 356 6.80 16.05 15.23
CA ALA A 356 7.81 15.32 16.00
C ALA A 356 7.36 15.08 17.44
N LEU A 357 6.78 16.09 18.10
CA LEU A 357 6.22 15.99 19.46
C LEU A 357 5.14 14.92 19.57
N MET A 358 4.20 14.87 18.61
CA MET A 358 3.13 13.88 18.58
C MET A 358 3.68 12.45 18.50
N TRP A 359 4.86 12.25 17.95
CA TRP A 359 5.48 10.93 17.86
C TRP A 359 6.36 10.58 19.07
N ARG A 360 6.70 11.53 19.96
CA ARG A 360 7.58 11.27 21.12
C ARG A 360 7.01 10.26 22.12
N GLY A 361 5.69 10.13 22.19
CA GLY A 361 5.00 9.24 23.11
C GLY A 361 3.73 8.65 22.50
N GLY A 362 3.23 7.56 23.08
CA GLY A 362 1.97 6.92 22.71
C GLY A 362 1.99 6.15 21.39
N CYS A 363 2.76 6.57 20.38
CA CYS A 363 2.85 5.86 19.10
C CYS A 363 3.83 4.67 19.14
N ILE A 364 3.90 3.89 18.05
CA ILE A 364 4.80 2.73 17.94
C ILE A 364 6.26 3.16 17.81
N ILE A 365 6.54 4.22 17.05
CA ILE A 365 7.91 4.72 16.81
C ILE A 365 8.47 5.61 17.93
N ARG A 366 7.81 5.62 19.11
CA ARG A 366 8.20 6.45 20.25
C ARG A 366 9.61 6.08 20.72
N SER A 367 10.43 7.10 20.96
CA SER A 367 11.86 6.95 21.25
C SER A 367 12.45 8.24 21.81
N VAL A 368 13.58 8.14 22.53
CA VAL A 368 14.36 9.31 22.96
C VAL A 368 14.85 10.12 21.75
N PHE A 369 15.12 9.44 20.64
CA PHE A 369 15.52 10.01 19.35
C PHE A 369 14.56 11.10 18.83
N LEU A 370 13.25 10.96 19.07
CA LEU A 370 12.27 11.95 18.64
C LEU A 370 12.34 13.25 19.44
N LYS A 371 12.89 13.23 20.65
CA LYS A 371 13.17 14.45 21.42
C LYS A 371 14.22 15.31 20.72
N ASP A 372 15.26 14.69 20.16
CA ASP A 372 16.30 15.39 19.41
C ASP A 372 15.73 16.00 18.11
N ILE A 373 14.84 15.27 17.42
CA ILE A 373 14.14 15.81 16.23
C ILE A 373 13.26 17.00 16.61
N THR A 374 12.50 16.90 17.70
CA THR A 374 11.70 18.03 18.20
C THR A 374 12.59 19.22 18.53
N THR A 375 13.74 19.01 19.19
CA THR A 375 14.70 20.07 19.53
C THR A 375 15.28 20.74 18.29
N ALA A 376 15.68 19.95 17.28
CA ALA A 376 16.22 20.47 16.02
C ALA A 376 15.23 21.40 15.32
N TYR A 377 13.97 20.97 15.16
CA TYR A 377 12.95 21.80 14.53
C TYR A 377 12.45 22.95 15.41
N ARG A 378 12.47 22.84 16.74
CA ARG A 378 12.19 23.98 17.63
C ARG A 378 13.27 25.06 17.50
N SER A 379 14.53 24.64 17.36
CA SER A 379 15.67 25.56 17.22
C SER A 379 15.72 26.21 15.84
N ASN A 380 15.38 25.45 14.80
CA ASN A 380 15.27 25.95 13.42
C ASN A 380 14.01 25.37 12.73
N PRO A 381 12.85 26.06 12.80
CA PRO A 381 11.62 25.61 12.16
C PRO A 381 11.74 25.45 10.63
N ASP A 382 12.62 26.23 9.99
CA ASP A 382 12.84 26.23 8.55
C ASP A 382 13.91 25.22 8.10
N LEU A 383 14.43 24.40 9.02
CA LEU A 383 15.42 23.36 8.73
C LEU A 383 14.95 22.48 7.56
N GLU A 384 15.72 22.49 6.46
CA GLU A 384 15.39 21.79 5.22
C GLU A 384 15.55 20.28 5.36
N ASN A 385 16.58 19.85 6.07
CA ASN A 385 16.88 18.44 6.29
C ASN A 385 17.44 18.23 7.69
N LEU A 386 17.04 17.15 8.37
CA LEU A 386 17.56 16.78 9.68
C LEU A 386 19.09 16.60 9.68
N LEU A 387 19.69 16.21 8.56
CA LEU A 387 21.14 16.05 8.44
C LEU A 387 21.95 17.36 8.54
N PHE A 388 21.28 18.51 8.44
CA PHE A 388 21.91 19.83 8.59
C PHE A 388 21.92 20.33 10.02
N ASP A 389 21.20 19.67 10.93
CA ASP A 389 21.27 19.98 12.36
C ASP A 389 22.55 19.38 12.98
N ASP A 390 23.17 20.14 13.89
CA ASP A 390 24.47 19.82 14.48
C ASP A 390 24.49 18.47 15.22
N PHE A 391 23.39 18.09 15.87
CA PHE A 391 23.32 16.84 16.61
C PHE A 391 23.36 15.65 15.66
N PHE A 392 22.48 15.64 14.65
CA PHE A 392 22.42 14.55 13.66
C PHE A 392 23.66 14.51 12.78
N ASN A 393 24.24 15.68 12.46
CA ASN A 393 25.48 15.75 11.71
C ASN A 393 26.63 15.06 12.46
N LYS A 394 26.82 15.36 13.75
CA LYS A 394 27.83 14.71 14.59
C LYS A 394 27.58 13.21 14.74
N ALA A 395 26.33 12.82 14.96
CA ALA A 395 25.92 11.42 15.07
C ALA A 395 26.29 10.61 13.82
N ILE A 396 25.93 11.12 12.64
CA ILE A 396 26.24 10.46 11.37
C ILE A 396 27.75 10.35 11.17
N HIS A 397 28.53 11.41 11.40
CA HIS A 397 29.98 11.38 11.23
C HIS A 397 30.67 10.37 12.16
N LYS A 398 30.20 10.25 13.40
CA LYS A 398 30.66 9.20 14.33
C LYS A 398 30.33 7.80 13.81
N ALA A 399 29.14 7.61 13.25
CA ALA A 399 28.64 6.30 12.85
C ALA A 399 29.21 5.77 11.52
N GLN A 400 29.70 6.65 10.63
CA GLN A 400 30.08 6.26 9.26
C GLN A 400 31.05 5.07 9.17
N PRO A 401 32.14 4.99 9.96
CA PRO A 401 33.08 3.88 9.82
C PRO A 401 32.42 2.51 10.07
N GLY A 402 31.74 2.37 11.20
CA GLY A 402 31.01 1.14 11.55
C GLY A 402 29.87 0.85 10.59
N TRP A 403 29.13 1.88 10.18
CA TRP A 403 28.05 1.73 9.22
C TRP A 403 28.51 1.16 7.87
N ARG A 404 29.62 1.67 7.33
CA ARG A 404 30.20 1.18 6.06
C ARG A 404 30.74 -0.24 6.20
N ASP A 405 31.38 -0.56 7.33
CA ASP A 405 31.86 -1.91 7.63
C ASP A 405 30.72 -2.92 7.61
N ILE A 406 29.60 -2.61 8.28
CA ILE A 406 28.41 -3.48 8.33
C ILE A 406 27.80 -3.71 6.94
N VAL A 407 27.59 -2.63 6.16
CA VAL A 407 27.04 -2.76 4.80
C VAL A 407 27.97 -3.59 3.91
N SER A 408 29.29 -3.38 4.02
CA SER A 408 30.28 -4.14 3.24
C SER A 408 30.28 -5.62 3.62
N LYS A 409 30.26 -5.93 4.92
CA LYS A 409 30.24 -7.31 5.40
C LYS A 409 28.94 -8.02 5.06
N GLY A 410 27.79 -7.35 5.13
CA GLY A 410 26.52 -7.91 4.68
C GLY A 410 26.56 -8.37 3.22
N ALA A 411 27.10 -7.52 2.34
CA ALA A 411 27.30 -7.87 0.93
C ALA A 411 28.28 -9.04 0.74
N LEU A 412 29.43 -9.02 1.43
CA LEU A 412 30.44 -10.08 1.34
C LEU A 412 29.96 -11.43 1.91
N TRP A 413 29.10 -11.40 2.92
CA TRP A 413 28.56 -12.59 3.60
C TRP A 413 27.23 -13.08 3.03
N GLY A 414 26.65 -12.39 2.03
CA GLY A 414 25.36 -12.78 1.45
C GLY A 414 24.19 -12.63 2.44
N ILE A 415 24.29 -11.66 3.35
CA ILE A 415 23.22 -11.30 4.29
C ILE A 415 22.49 -10.08 3.69
N PRO A 416 21.18 -10.18 3.39
CA PRO A 416 20.46 -9.11 2.74
C PRO A 416 20.23 -7.95 3.70
N LEU A 417 20.82 -6.79 3.40
CA LEU A 417 20.68 -5.56 4.19
C LEU A 417 20.06 -4.42 3.37
N PRO A 418 18.84 -4.58 2.81
CA PRO A 418 18.27 -3.59 1.90
C PRO A 418 18.09 -2.21 2.55
N ALA A 419 17.67 -2.13 3.82
CA ALA A 419 17.47 -0.86 4.51
C ALA A 419 18.80 -0.19 4.90
N PHE A 420 19.79 -0.92 5.42
CA PHE A 420 21.12 -0.34 5.67
C PHE A 420 21.81 0.12 4.38
N SER A 421 21.72 -0.68 3.31
CA SER A 421 22.38 -0.39 2.03
C SER A 421 21.79 0.84 1.35
N THR A 422 20.45 0.96 1.32
CA THR A 422 19.79 2.11 0.70
C THR A 422 19.96 3.39 1.51
N ALA A 423 20.02 3.29 2.85
CA ALA A 423 20.30 4.44 3.69
C ALA A 423 21.71 4.99 3.44
N LEU A 424 22.72 4.11 3.34
CA LEU A 424 24.09 4.52 3.06
C LEU A 424 24.21 5.12 1.65
N SER A 425 23.55 4.49 0.67
CA SER A 425 23.51 4.98 -0.71
C SER A 425 22.83 6.35 -0.81
N PHE A 426 21.73 6.57 -0.09
CA PHE A 426 21.09 7.88 -0.01
C PHE A 426 22.01 8.91 0.63
N PHE A 427 22.64 8.60 1.77
CA PHE A 427 23.55 9.51 2.45
C PHE A 427 24.73 9.92 1.56
N ASP A 428 25.36 8.95 0.88
CA ASP A 428 26.46 9.20 -0.04
C ASP A 428 26.02 9.94 -1.31
N GLY A 429 24.79 9.74 -1.77
CA GLY A 429 24.20 10.51 -2.86
C GLY A 429 23.86 11.95 -2.46
N TYR A 430 23.31 12.14 -1.27
CA TYR A 430 22.81 13.44 -0.78
C TYR A 430 23.95 14.41 -0.43
N ARG A 431 25.05 13.92 0.15
CA ARG A 431 26.19 14.76 0.56
C ARG A 431 27.17 15.10 -0.56
N GLN A 432 26.93 14.60 -1.77
CA GLN A 432 27.85 14.81 -2.88
C GLN A 432 27.63 16.15 -3.54
N ASP A 433 28.68 16.94 -3.50
CA ASP A 433 28.79 18.12 -4.34
C ASP A 433 28.95 17.74 -5.81
N GLN A 434 28.38 18.56 -6.69
CA GLN A 434 28.59 18.53 -8.14
C GLN A 434 29.82 19.35 -8.54
N GLU A 435 30.39 20.15 -7.63
CA GLU A 435 31.60 20.95 -7.88
C GLU A 435 32.89 20.13 -7.69
N PRO A 436 33.86 20.23 -8.62
CA PRO A 436 35.24 20.00 -8.30
C PRO A 436 35.78 21.27 -7.63
N THR A 437 35.66 21.42 -6.31
CA THR A 437 36.51 22.37 -5.59
C THR A 437 37.94 21.81 -5.54
N CYS A 438 38.62 21.81 -6.69
CA CYS A 438 40.06 21.74 -6.78
C CYS A 438 40.60 23.16 -6.62
N GLU A 439 40.68 23.66 -5.39
CA GLU A 439 41.74 24.63 -5.09
C GLU A 439 43.07 23.88 -5.16
N LEU A 440 43.68 23.92 -6.34
CA LEU A 440 45.07 23.52 -6.52
C LEU A 440 45.92 24.48 -5.70
N ALA A 441 46.36 24.05 -4.53
CA ALA A 441 47.58 24.59 -3.94
C ALA A 441 48.71 24.36 -4.98
N PRO A 442 49.38 25.41 -5.48
CA PRO A 442 50.40 25.25 -6.51
C PRO A 442 51.56 24.41 -5.96
N GLY A 443 51.84 23.27 -6.60
CA GLY A 443 53.02 22.45 -6.32
C GLY A 443 52.80 20.96 -6.01
N LYS A 444 51.57 20.44 -6.01
CA LYS A 444 51.33 19.00 -5.89
C LYS A 444 50.87 18.39 -7.22
N ILE A 445 51.76 17.63 -7.86
CA ILE A 445 51.41 16.70 -8.94
C ILE A 445 50.50 15.63 -8.33
N MET A 446 49.21 15.66 -8.64
CA MET A 446 48.23 14.64 -8.22
C MET A 446 47.95 13.65 -9.35
N TRP A 447 48.13 12.38 -9.03
CA TRP A 447 47.47 11.26 -9.69
C TRP A 447 45.95 11.32 -9.41
N LEU A 448 45.16 11.43 -10.48
CA LEU A 448 43.74 11.09 -10.66
C LEU A 448 42.72 11.57 -9.59
N PRO A 449 41.87 12.58 -9.88
CA PRO A 449 40.68 12.84 -9.09
C PRO A 449 39.59 11.83 -9.45
N PHE A 450 39.24 10.94 -8.51
CA PHE A 450 38.04 10.12 -8.58
C PHE A 450 36.80 11.02 -8.57
N VAL A 451 36.11 11.05 -9.70
CA VAL A 451 34.90 11.85 -9.91
C VAL A 451 33.75 11.25 -9.09
N LYS A 452 33.18 12.05 -8.20
CA LYS A 452 32.13 11.67 -7.24
C LYS A 452 30.81 11.39 -7.99
N CYS A 453 30.08 10.34 -7.56
CA CYS A 453 28.88 9.66 -8.09
C CYS A 453 27.79 10.48 -8.83
N ALA A 454 27.73 11.80 -8.65
CA ALA A 454 27.01 12.77 -9.49
C ALA A 454 27.11 12.56 -11.02
N VAL A 455 28.20 11.95 -11.48
CA VAL A 455 28.43 11.58 -12.90
C VAL A 455 27.32 10.68 -13.45
N ASN A 456 26.74 9.80 -12.64
CA ASN A 456 25.74 8.84 -13.10
C ASN A 456 24.47 9.55 -13.58
N LEU A 457 24.04 10.62 -12.90
CA LEU A 457 22.85 11.39 -13.29
C LEU A 457 23.10 12.29 -14.50
N GLN A 458 24.29 12.87 -14.63
CA GLN A 458 24.69 13.60 -15.86
C GLN A 458 24.68 12.66 -17.07
N LYS A 459 25.20 11.45 -16.91
CA LYS A 459 25.12 10.39 -17.93
C LYS A 459 23.67 10.03 -18.25
N THR A 460 22.78 9.91 -17.26
CA THR A 460 21.34 9.68 -17.50
C THR A 460 20.72 10.81 -18.33
N GLN A 461 21.03 12.08 -18.05
CA GLN A 461 20.57 13.21 -18.87
C GLN A 461 21.09 13.10 -20.32
N ALA A 462 22.40 12.86 -20.51
CA ALA A 462 22.99 12.70 -21.83
C ALA A 462 22.40 11.51 -22.60
N GLN A 463 22.18 10.36 -21.95
CA GLN A 463 21.51 9.21 -22.56
C GLN A 463 20.09 9.55 -22.99
N ARG A 464 19.30 10.18 -22.11
CA ARG A 464 17.92 10.62 -22.40
C ARG A 464 17.87 11.58 -23.58
N ASP A 465 18.80 12.52 -23.66
CA ASP A 465 18.91 13.42 -24.81
C ASP A 465 19.37 12.70 -26.08
N TYR A 466 20.30 11.74 -25.96
CA TYR A 466 20.81 10.94 -27.06
C TYR A 466 19.72 10.10 -27.75
N PHE A 467 18.99 9.27 -27.01
CA PHE A 467 18.01 8.37 -27.61
C PHE A 467 16.63 9.00 -27.84
N GLY A 468 16.31 10.08 -27.13
CA GLY A 468 14.95 10.60 -27.04
C GLY A 468 14.80 12.11 -27.14
N ALA A 469 15.88 12.86 -27.42
CA ALA A 469 15.88 14.33 -27.51
C ALA A 469 15.21 15.01 -26.31
N HIS A 470 15.36 14.43 -25.11
CA HIS A 470 14.71 14.90 -23.89
C HIS A 470 15.31 16.18 -23.30
N THR A 471 16.32 16.74 -23.95
CA THR A 471 17.05 17.94 -23.52
C THR A 471 17.76 17.79 -22.17
N PHE A 472 18.67 18.70 -21.87
CA PHE A 472 19.33 18.84 -20.57
C PHE A 472 19.71 20.32 -20.32
N ARG A 473 20.15 20.66 -19.11
CA ARG A 473 20.62 22.01 -18.76
C ARG A 473 22.12 22.03 -18.51
N MET A 474 22.79 23.13 -18.86
CA MET A 474 24.19 23.35 -18.50
C MET A 474 24.33 23.70 -17.03
N LYS A 475 25.48 23.31 -16.46
CA LYS A 475 25.93 23.85 -15.18
C LYS A 475 26.24 25.35 -15.32
N PRO A 476 25.97 26.19 -14.29
CA PRO A 476 26.26 27.63 -14.34
C PRO A 476 27.68 27.96 -14.79
N GLU A 477 28.68 27.26 -14.27
CA GLU A 477 30.10 27.46 -14.56
C GLU A 477 30.54 26.93 -15.94
N ALA A 478 29.73 26.07 -16.57
CA ALA A 478 29.99 25.52 -17.89
C ALA A 478 29.09 26.14 -18.98
N ALA A 479 28.29 27.14 -18.63
CA ALA A 479 27.43 27.85 -19.57
C ALA A 479 28.27 28.68 -20.56
N SER A 480 27.81 28.74 -21.81
CA SER A 480 28.44 29.53 -22.87
C SER A 480 27.37 30.26 -23.68
N GLU A 481 27.76 31.18 -24.55
CA GLU A 481 26.81 31.85 -25.47
C GLU A 481 26.01 30.84 -26.32
N SER A 482 26.66 29.75 -26.75
CA SER A 482 26.02 28.69 -27.53
C SER A 482 25.20 27.70 -26.69
N LYS A 483 25.40 27.67 -25.38
CA LYS A 483 24.72 26.78 -24.43
C LYS A 483 24.47 27.54 -23.11
N PRO A 484 23.48 28.45 -23.11
CA PRO A 484 23.25 29.33 -21.97
C PRO A 484 22.69 28.59 -20.76
N GLU A 485 22.98 29.13 -19.56
CA GLU A 485 22.45 28.63 -18.31
C GLU A 485 20.91 28.66 -18.30
N LYS A 486 20.27 27.74 -17.56
CA LYS A 486 18.80 27.68 -17.35
C LYS A 486 17.98 27.49 -18.64
N THR A 487 18.62 27.15 -19.76
CA THR A 487 17.94 26.77 -21.00
C THR A 487 18.00 25.26 -21.22
N ASP A 488 16.93 24.72 -21.82
CA ASP A 488 16.86 23.32 -22.20
C ASP A 488 17.58 23.14 -23.56
N ILE A 489 18.63 22.33 -23.56
CA ILE A 489 19.56 22.15 -24.68
C ILE A 489 19.44 20.73 -25.21
N HIS A 490 19.35 20.60 -26.53
CA HIS A 490 19.46 19.33 -27.25
C HIS A 490 20.79 19.28 -28.02
N VAL A 491 21.47 18.14 -27.99
CA VAL A 491 22.64 17.86 -28.82
C VAL A 491 22.29 16.81 -29.86
N ASN A 492 22.66 17.05 -31.13
CA ASN A 492 22.60 16.02 -32.15
C ASN A 492 23.77 15.04 -32.00
N TRP A 493 23.62 14.08 -31.10
CA TRP A 493 24.71 13.18 -30.71
C TRP A 493 25.17 12.23 -31.83
N THR A 494 24.31 11.93 -32.81
CA THR A 494 24.62 10.97 -33.87
C THR A 494 25.20 11.62 -35.13
N GLY A 495 25.10 12.96 -35.24
CA GLY A 495 25.39 13.69 -36.48
C GLY A 495 24.46 13.34 -37.66
N ARG A 496 23.41 12.54 -37.40
CA ARG A 496 22.43 12.05 -38.39
C ARG A 496 21.00 12.48 -38.07
N GLY A 497 20.77 13.07 -36.89
CA GLY A 497 19.52 13.75 -36.57
C GLY A 497 19.41 15.05 -37.37
N GLY A 498 18.20 15.45 -37.77
CA GLY A 498 18.02 16.73 -38.46
C GLY A 498 18.35 17.93 -37.56
N ASN A 499 18.89 19.01 -38.14
CA ASN A 499 19.05 20.31 -37.48
C ASN A 499 17.67 20.98 -37.32
N ALA A 500 16.82 20.46 -36.45
CA ALA A 500 15.60 21.15 -36.05
C ALA A 500 15.93 22.12 -34.90
N GLY A 501 16.42 23.31 -35.27
CA GLY A 501 16.29 24.49 -34.41
C GLY A 501 14.82 24.87 -34.35
N GLY A 502 14.20 24.77 -33.17
CA GLY A 502 12.80 25.09 -33.01
C GLY A 502 12.39 25.13 -31.55
N GLY A 503 12.31 26.35 -31.00
CA GLY A 503 11.65 26.65 -29.74
C GLY A 503 10.15 26.37 -29.82
N GLY A 504 9.76 25.10 -29.74
CA GLY A 504 8.44 24.68 -29.30
C GLY A 504 8.58 24.11 -27.91
N ARG A 505 7.72 24.52 -26.97
CA ARG A 505 7.51 23.75 -25.74
C ARG A 505 7.09 22.34 -26.17
N VAL A 506 8.05 21.42 -26.23
CA VAL A 506 7.75 20.01 -26.33
C VAL A 506 7.37 19.60 -24.92
N ALA A 507 6.08 19.34 -24.75
CA ALA A 507 5.53 18.77 -23.54
C ALA A 507 6.39 17.59 -23.07
N THR A 508 6.55 17.45 -21.75
CA THR A 508 6.94 16.20 -21.10
C THR A 508 6.50 15.00 -21.93
N PRO A 509 7.38 14.01 -22.18
CA PRO A 509 6.97 12.82 -22.90
C PRO A 509 5.86 12.16 -22.09
N LYS A 510 4.63 12.24 -22.60
CA LYS A 510 3.75 11.08 -22.48
C LYS A 510 4.53 9.89 -23.03
N PRO A 511 4.40 8.70 -22.44
CA PRO A 511 5.14 7.50 -22.85
C PRO A 511 5.16 7.41 -24.38
N GLY A 512 6.37 7.44 -24.95
CA GLY A 512 6.59 7.32 -26.39
C GLY A 512 6.05 5.98 -26.91
N PRO A 513 5.76 5.91 -28.20
CA PRO A 513 4.81 4.97 -28.77
C PRO A 513 5.32 3.53 -28.65
N GLN A 514 4.51 2.68 -27.99
CA GLN A 514 4.33 1.32 -28.49
C GLN A 514 4.10 1.43 -30.00
N SER A 515 4.60 0.51 -30.82
CA SER A 515 4.30 0.40 -32.26
C SER A 515 2.80 0.39 -32.53
N GLY A 516 2.19 1.55 -32.47
CA GLY A 516 0.88 1.70 -31.87
C GLY A 516 0.28 2.96 -32.42
N VAL A 517 -0.71 2.72 -33.26
CA VAL A 517 -1.67 3.69 -33.80
C VAL A 517 -1.91 4.83 -32.84
N ASP A 518 -1.85 6.06 -33.35
CA ASP A 518 -2.20 7.26 -32.60
C ASP A 518 -3.68 7.18 -32.18
N VAL A 519 -3.90 6.66 -30.98
CA VAL A 519 -5.23 6.44 -30.38
C VAL A 519 -5.95 7.77 -30.19
N GLU A 520 -5.22 8.87 -30.00
CA GLU A 520 -5.80 10.20 -29.85
C GLU A 520 -6.32 10.70 -31.20
N ALA A 521 -5.54 10.54 -32.29
CA ALA A 521 -6.00 10.83 -33.64
C ALA A 521 -7.17 9.93 -34.05
N LEU A 522 -7.10 8.63 -33.76
CA LEU A 522 -8.18 7.68 -34.03
C LEU A 522 -9.46 8.06 -33.27
N SER A 523 -9.34 8.49 -32.00
CA SER A 523 -10.49 8.96 -31.21
C SER A 523 -11.13 10.23 -31.76
N LYS A 524 -10.35 11.10 -32.41
CA LYS A 524 -10.86 12.30 -33.08
C LYS A 524 -11.56 11.98 -34.42
N SER A 525 -11.29 10.80 -34.98
CA SER A 525 -11.89 10.30 -36.22
C SER A 525 -13.21 9.54 -35.99
N VAL A 526 -13.78 9.54 -34.78
CA VAL A 526 -15.12 8.96 -34.55
C VAL A 526 -16.15 9.67 -35.43
N GLY A 527 -16.96 8.90 -36.14
CA GLY A 527 -17.88 9.36 -37.19
C GLY A 527 -17.26 9.40 -38.59
N ALA A 528 -15.94 9.30 -38.74
CA ALA A 528 -15.28 9.26 -40.06
C ALA A 528 -15.27 7.83 -40.62
N ARG A 529 -15.25 7.71 -41.96
CA ARG A 529 -14.99 6.44 -42.61
C ARG A 529 -13.49 6.17 -42.58
N ILE A 530 -13.10 5.10 -41.91
CA ILE A 530 -11.71 4.72 -41.71
C ILE A 530 -11.44 3.32 -42.29
N LYS A 531 -10.18 3.11 -42.66
CA LYS A 531 -9.64 1.81 -43.01
C LYS A 531 -8.55 1.47 -42.00
N VAL A 532 -8.69 0.31 -41.36
CA VAL A 532 -7.84 -0.12 -40.23
C VAL A 532 -7.06 -1.36 -40.64
N THR A 533 -5.74 -1.28 -40.52
CA THR A 533 -4.82 -2.39 -40.76
C THR A 533 -4.51 -3.06 -39.43
N THR A 534 -4.65 -4.38 -39.38
CA THR A 534 -4.40 -5.15 -38.16
C THR A 534 -3.07 -5.90 -38.20
N SER A 535 -2.65 -6.42 -37.05
CA SER A 535 -1.45 -7.27 -36.89
C SER A 535 -1.58 -8.64 -37.53
N VAL A 536 -2.79 -9.05 -37.95
CA VAL A 536 -3.02 -10.28 -38.71
C VAL A 536 -2.73 -10.02 -40.20
N PRO A 537 -1.79 -10.73 -40.83
CA PRO A 537 -1.42 -10.51 -42.23
C PRO A 537 -2.64 -10.62 -43.16
N GLY A 538 -2.92 -9.56 -43.92
CA GLY A 538 -4.02 -9.51 -44.90
C GLY A 538 -5.39 -9.12 -44.34
N ALA A 539 -5.55 -8.93 -43.02
CA ALA A 539 -6.80 -8.50 -42.42
C ALA A 539 -6.88 -6.97 -42.32
N MET A 540 -7.65 -6.37 -43.24
CA MET A 540 -8.04 -4.95 -43.22
C MET A 540 -9.54 -4.83 -42.98
N VAL A 541 -9.93 -3.88 -42.13
CA VAL A 541 -11.34 -3.59 -41.82
C VAL A 541 -11.64 -2.16 -42.24
N GLU A 542 -12.65 -1.95 -43.09
CA GLU A 542 -13.08 -0.63 -43.53
C GLU A 542 -14.53 -0.37 -43.13
N GLY A 543 -14.80 0.84 -42.65
CA GLY A 543 -16.15 1.26 -42.28
C GLY A 543 -16.15 2.56 -41.46
N THR A 544 -17.30 2.95 -40.95
CA THR A 544 -17.41 4.18 -40.14
C THR A 544 -16.99 3.89 -38.71
N LEU A 545 -16.03 4.65 -38.16
CA LEU A 545 -15.61 4.50 -36.77
C LEU A 545 -16.75 4.94 -35.85
N PHE A 546 -17.40 3.97 -35.20
CA PHE A 546 -18.57 4.23 -34.36
C PHE A 546 -18.18 4.67 -32.96
N THR A 547 -17.24 3.98 -32.32
CA THR A 547 -16.74 4.37 -31.00
C THR A 547 -15.36 3.79 -30.72
N LEU A 548 -14.67 4.38 -29.75
CA LEU A 548 -13.40 3.92 -29.21
C LEU A 548 -13.46 3.99 -27.68
N CYS A 549 -13.30 2.84 -27.03
CA CYS A 549 -13.30 2.76 -25.57
C CYS A 549 -11.87 2.58 -25.06
N LYS A 550 -11.30 3.65 -24.48
CA LYS A 550 -9.96 3.63 -23.88
C LYS A 550 -9.88 2.69 -22.66
N THR A 551 -10.99 2.46 -21.96
CA THR A 551 -11.06 1.57 -20.78
C THR A 551 -11.00 0.10 -21.16
N THR A 552 -11.72 -0.32 -22.20
CA THR A 552 -11.74 -1.74 -22.64
C THR A 552 -10.73 -2.03 -23.76
N ASN A 553 -10.02 -1.01 -24.24
CA ASN A 553 -9.04 -1.07 -25.31
C ASN A 553 -9.60 -1.62 -26.65
N LEU A 554 -10.85 -1.29 -26.96
CA LEU A 554 -11.58 -1.76 -28.14
C LEU A 554 -12.07 -0.58 -29.01
N LEU A 555 -12.07 -0.79 -30.32
CA LEU A 555 -12.70 0.09 -31.30
C LEU A 555 -13.84 -0.66 -32.02
N ALA A 556 -14.92 0.04 -32.34
CA ALA A 556 -16.05 -0.51 -33.10
C ALA A 556 -16.19 0.21 -34.44
N ILE A 557 -16.14 -0.54 -35.54
CA ILE A 557 -16.29 -0.02 -36.91
C ILE A 557 -17.60 -0.53 -37.48
N LYS A 558 -18.50 0.37 -37.87
CA LYS A 558 -19.74 0.02 -38.57
C LYS A 558 -19.44 -0.32 -40.03
N ASP A 559 -19.87 -1.51 -40.46
CA ASP A 559 -19.62 -2.01 -41.82
C ASP A 559 -20.28 -1.11 -42.88
N VAL A 560 -19.57 -0.88 -43.99
CA VAL A 560 -20.01 -0.09 -45.15
C VAL A 560 -21.30 -0.63 -45.79
N ASN A 561 -21.53 -1.94 -45.71
CA ASN A 561 -22.67 -2.62 -46.33
C ASN A 561 -23.88 -2.79 -45.38
N SER A 562 -23.94 -2.02 -44.30
CA SER A 562 -25.08 -2.05 -43.37
C SER A 562 -26.37 -1.61 -44.09
N PRO A 563 -27.50 -2.32 -43.94
CA PRO A 563 -28.75 -1.96 -44.63
C PRO A 563 -29.22 -0.54 -44.26
N PRO A 564 -29.83 0.21 -45.20
CA PRO A 564 -30.23 1.60 -44.96
C PRO A 564 -31.25 1.69 -43.83
N ALA A 565 -31.05 2.66 -42.93
CA ALA A 565 -31.94 2.88 -41.80
C ALA A 565 -33.33 3.34 -42.26
N PRO A 566 -34.45 2.78 -41.75
CA PRO A 566 -35.77 3.34 -41.98
C PRO A 566 -35.90 4.71 -41.28
N PRO A 567 -36.82 5.60 -41.72
CA PRO A 567 -36.98 6.94 -41.17
C PRO A 567 -37.66 6.88 -39.80
N THR A 568 -36.89 6.56 -38.75
CA THR A 568 -37.29 6.60 -37.33
C THR A 568 -36.04 6.98 -36.50
N PRO A 569 -36.17 7.58 -35.29
CA PRO A 569 -35.03 8.13 -34.54
C PRO A 569 -33.91 7.10 -34.30
N SER A 570 -32.67 7.53 -34.53
CA SER A 570 -31.49 6.75 -34.93
C SER A 570 -30.88 5.74 -33.94
N SER A 571 -31.55 5.34 -32.85
CA SER A 571 -30.87 4.54 -31.81
C SER A 571 -30.99 3.01 -31.95
N ASN A 572 -31.80 2.45 -32.86
CA ASN A 572 -32.09 1.00 -32.89
C ASN A 572 -32.12 0.34 -34.29
N ALA A 573 -31.47 0.92 -35.30
CA ALA A 573 -31.36 0.25 -36.61
C ALA A 573 -30.32 -0.90 -36.56
N PRO A 574 -30.61 -2.09 -37.13
CA PRO A 574 -29.66 -3.21 -37.15
C PRO A 574 -28.44 -2.86 -38.01
N ALA A 575 -27.29 -2.70 -37.36
CA ALA A 575 -26.01 -2.42 -38.01
C ALA A 575 -24.98 -3.49 -37.64
N ILE A 576 -24.11 -3.83 -38.59
CA ILE A 576 -23.02 -4.79 -38.36
C ILE A 576 -21.80 -3.99 -37.90
N TYR A 577 -21.24 -4.38 -36.75
CA TYR A 577 -20.05 -3.75 -36.17
C TYR A 577 -18.90 -4.75 -36.09
N HIS A 578 -17.73 -4.33 -36.57
CA HIS A 578 -16.46 -5.01 -36.38
C HIS A 578 -15.79 -4.48 -35.11
N LEU A 579 -15.55 -5.35 -34.14
CA LEU A 579 -14.84 -5.03 -32.90
C LEU A 579 -13.36 -5.39 -33.05
N VAL A 580 -12.49 -4.39 -32.97
CA VAL A 580 -11.04 -4.59 -33.12
C VAL A 580 -10.33 -4.14 -31.85
N SER A 581 -9.44 -4.99 -31.33
CA SER A 581 -8.57 -4.63 -30.21
C SER A 581 -7.55 -3.59 -30.67
N LEU A 582 -7.41 -2.50 -29.93
CA LEU A 582 -6.43 -1.45 -30.22
C LEU A 582 -4.99 -1.99 -30.24
N ALA A 583 -4.71 -3.01 -29.41
CA ALA A 583 -3.41 -3.70 -29.40
C ALA A 583 -3.10 -4.44 -30.71
N ASN A 584 -4.12 -4.75 -31.50
CA ASN A 584 -3.98 -5.43 -32.80
C ASN A 584 -4.00 -4.46 -33.98
N VAL A 585 -4.12 -3.16 -33.75
CA VAL A 585 -4.09 -2.18 -34.84
C VAL A 585 -2.67 -1.75 -35.09
N THR A 586 -2.22 -1.87 -36.34
CA THR A 586 -0.87 -1.50 -36.77
C THR A 586 -0.86 -0.22 -37.60
N GLY A 587 -2.01 0.18 -38.15
CA GLY A 587 -2.19 1.47 -38.83
C GLY A 587 -3.66 1.77 -39.12
N PHE A 588 -3.98 3.03 -39.41
CA PHE A 588 -5.30 3.44 -39.91
C PHE A 588 -5.20 4.60 -40.89
N GLU A 589 -6.16 4.67 -41.81
CA GLU A 589 -6.30 5.74 -42.79
C GLU A 589 -7.74 6.27 -42.75
N ILE A 590 -7.91 7.59 -42.85
CA ILE A 590 -9.22 8.22 -42.97
C ILE A 590 -9.58 8.28 -44.45
N VAL A 591 -10.57 7.50 -44.86
CA VAL A 591 -11.06 7.42 -46.24
C VAL A 591 -12.01 8.59 -46.54
N GLN A 592 -12.83 8.97 -45.56
CA GLN A 592 -13.76 10.10 -45.68
C GLN A 592 -13.95 10.77 -44.31
N ALA A 593 -13.84 12.09 -44.25
CA ALA A 593 -14.04 12.86 -43.03
C ALA A 593 -15.50 12.82 -42.56
N ALA A 594 -15.72 12.93 -41.24
CA ALA A 594 -17.05 12.94 -40.65
C ALA A 594 -17.86 14.17 -41.12
N GLY A 595 -19.11 14.00 -41.52
CA GLY A 595 -20.02 15.11 -41.81
C GLY A 595 -20.37 15.91 -40.54
N GLU A 596 -20.68 17.20 -40.68
CA GLU A 596 -20.97 18.11 -39.55
C GLU A 596 -22.16 17.70 -38.65
N GLY A 597 -22.90 16.63 -38.99
CA GLY A 597 -23.99 16.05 -38.20
C GLY A 597 -23.79 14.61 -37.70
N GLU A 598 -22.64 13.97 -37.93
CA GLU A 598 -22.43 12.52 -37.68
C GLU A 598 -21.53 12.19 -36.46
N LYS A 599 -21.35 13.13 -35.53
CA LYS A 599 -20.71 12.85 -34.24
C LYS A 599 -21.72 12.26 -33.25
N GLU A 600 -22.24 11.07 -33.54
CA GLU A 600 -22.98 10.30 -32.54
C GLU A 600 -21.98 9.70 -31.53
N GLN A 601 -21.78 10.39 -30.41
CA GLN A 601 -21.09 9.80 -29.26
C GLN A 601 -22.08 8.86 -28.54
N ALA A 602 -22.26 7.65 -29.08
CA ALA A 602 -23.03 6.61 -28.41
C ALA A 602 -22.21 6.02 -27.24
N SER A 603 -22.11 6.76 -26.14
CA SER A 603 -22.16 6.07 -24.85
C SER A 603 -23.63 5.77 -24.62
N PRO A 604 -24.12 4.53 -24.76
CA PRO A 604 -25.45 4.24 -24.28
C PRO A 604 -25.45 4.62 -22.80
N THR A 605 -26.26 5.61 -22.45
CA THR A 605 -26.48 5.97 -21.05
C THR A 605 -27.17 4.77 -20.43
N LEU A 606 -26.39 3.88 -19.80
CA LEU A 606 -26.95 2.78 -19.04
C LEU A 606 -27.91 3.40 -18.05
N THR A 607 -29.17 3.02 -18.15
CA THR A 607 -30.19 3.48 -17.22
C THR A 607 -29.76 3.08 -15.80
N LYS A 608 -30.24 3.81 -14.80
CA LYS A 608 -29.96 3.46 -13.39
C LYS A 608 -30.26 1.98 -13.09
N ALA A 609 -31.33 1.45 -13.68
CA ALA A 609 -31.71 0.04 -13.53
C ALA A 609 -30.68 -0.95 -14.13
N GLU A 610 -30.08 -0.62 -15.28
CA GLU A 610 -29.04 -1.45 -15.91
C GLU A 610 -27.72 -1.39 -15.13
N ASN A 611 -27.35 -0.20 -14.63
CA ASN A 611 -26.20 -0.05 -13.72
C ASN A 611 -26.40 -0.82 -12.42
N ASP A 612 -27.60 -0.76 -11.83
CA ASP A 612 -27.92 -1.51 -10.62
C ASP A 612 -27.85 -3.02 -10.86
N ALA A 613 -28.32 -3.50 -12.02
CA ALA A 613 -28.23 -4.92 -12.40
C ALA A 613 -26.79 -5.38 -12.63
N LEU A 614 -25.94 -4.55 -13.25
CA LEU A 614 -24.51 -4.83 -13.44
C LEU A 614 -23.77 -4.85 -12.10
N ASN A 615 -24.01 -3.88 -11.23
CA ASN A 615 -23.47 -3.83 -9.87
C ASN A 615 -23.92 -5.07 -9.07
N LEU A 616 -25.16 -5.51 -9.22
CA LEU A 616 -25.67 -6.71 -8.56
C LEU A 616 -24.93 -7.97 -9.03
N ARG A 617 -24.68 -8.10 -10.34
CA ARG A 617 -23.90 -9.21 -10.93
C ARG A 617 -22.44 -9.20 -10.49
N GLU A 618 -21.82 -8.02 -10.38
CA GLU A 618 -20.46 -7.88 -9.87
C GLU A 618 -20.39 -8.31 -8.40
N VAL A 619 -21.32 -7.82 -7.57
CA VAL A 619 -21.42 -8.19 -6.16
C VAL A 619 -21.66 -9.70 -6.00
N GLN A 620 -22.51 -10.31 -6.84
CA GLN A 620 -22.71 -11.76 -6.84
C GLN A 620 -21.44 -12.51 -7.25
N SER A 621 -20.78 -12.11 -8.33
CA SER A 621 -19.54 -12.73 -8.81
C SER A 621 -18.43 -12.68 -7.74
N ILE A 622 -18.27 -11.53 -7.08
CA ILE A 622 -17.30 -11.37 -5.98
C ILE A 622 -17.69 -12.25 -4.78
N ARG A 623 -18.99 -12.37 -4.48
CA ARG A 623 -19.48 -13.22 -3.39
C ARG A 623 -19.25 -14.70 -3.68
N GLU A 624 -19.43 -15.13 -4.92
CA GLU A 624 -19.16 -16.49 -5.38
C GLU A 624 -17.65 -16.79 -5.38
N ALA A 625 -16.82 -15.87 -5.87
CA ALA A 625 -15.37 -15.98 -5.82
C ALA A 625 -14.84 -16.10 -4.38
N LYS A 626 -15.37 -15.27 -3.45
CA LYS A 626 -15.03 -15.36 -2.03
C LYS A 626 -15.50 -16.69 -1.43
N LYS A 627 -16.71 -17.15 -1.73
CA LYS A 627 -17.19 -18.47 -1.29
C LYS A 627 -16.28 -19.59 -1.81
N TRP A 628 -15.85 -19.52 -3.06
CA TRP A 628 -14.92 -20.47 -3.65
C TRP A 628 -13.55 -20.46 -2.96
N GLU A 629 -13.05 -19.28 -2.63
CA GLU A 629 -11.79 -19.10 -1.88
C GLU A 629 -11.85 -19.72 -0.48
N TYR A 630 -12.99 -19.60 0.22
CA TYR A 630 -13.20 -20.26 1.52
C TYR A 630 -13.27 -21.78 1.46
N THR A 631 -13.62 -22.35 0.29
CA THR A 631 -13.75 -23.80 0.08
C THR A 631 -12.47 -24.46 -0.44
N ARG A 632 -11.42 -23.66 -0.70
CA ARG A 632 -10.14 -24.12 -1.23
C ARG A 632 -9.22 -24.61 -0.09
N GLY A 633 -8.72 -25.84 -0.22
CA GLY A 633 -7.76 -26.41 0.71
C GLY A 633 -6.39 -25.74 0.56
N LYS A 634 -5.76 -25.38 1.68
CA LYS A 634 -4.42 -24.80 1.69
C LYS A 634 -3.38 -25.92 1.71
N GLY A 635 -2.47 -25.92 0.74
CA GLY A 635 -1.38 -26.92 0.65
C GLY A 635 -1.84 -28.33 0.26
N VAL A 636 -2.99 -28.48 -0.39
CA VAL A 636 -3.54 -29.77 -0.84
C VAL A 636 -3.35 -29.97 -2.34
N SER A 637 -3.27 -31.21 -2.80
CA SER A 637 -3.13 -31.53 -4.23
C SER A 637 -4.41 -31.19 -5.00
N ARG A 638 -4.29 -31.05 -6.33
CA ARG A 638 -5.44 -30.85 -7.23
C ARG A 638 -6.46 -31.99 -7.08
N GLU A 639 -6.00 -33.23 -6.95
CA GLU A 639 -6.88 -34.39 -6.75
C GLU A 639 -7.61 -34.35 -5.42
N ALA A 640 -6.97 -33.85 -4.36
CA ALA A 640 -7.58 -33.66 -3.04
C ALA A 640 -8.69 -32.58 -3.09
N GLN A 641 -8.47 -31.50 -3.84
CA GLN A 641 -9.51 -30.49 -4.07
C GLN A 641 -10.67 -31.05 -4.90
N GLU A 642 -10.40 -31.86 -5.93
CA GLU A 642 -11.44 -32.44 -6.79
C GLU A 642 -12.38 -33.38 -6.02
N ILE A 643 -11.86 -34.21 -5.11
CA ILE A 643 -12.70 -35.08 -4.26
C ILE A 643 -13.45 -34.26 -3.20
N HIS A 644 -12.82 -33.25 -2.61
CA HIS A 644 -13.49 -32.31 -1.70
C HIS A 644 -14.70 -31.66 -2.39
N ASP A 645 -14.51 -31.09 -3.58
CA ASP A 645 -15.56 -30.41 -4.34
C ASP A 645 -16.66 -31.38 -4.79
N HIS A 646 -16.32 -32.64 -5.05
CA HIS A 646 -17.30 -33.68 -5.36
C HIS A 646 -18.23 -33.97 -4.17
N ILE A 647 -17.66 -34.13 -2.97
CA ILE A 647 -18.43 -34.42 -1.75
C ILE A 647 -19.24 -33.19 -1.33
N MET A 648 -18.65 -31.99 -1.44
CA MET A 648 -19.30 -30.71 -1.08
C MET A 648 -20.62 -30.46 -1.83
N ARG A 649 -20.80 -31.03 -3.02
CA ARG A 649 -22.04 -30.89 -3.81
C ARG A 649 -23.25 -31.55 -3.15
N THR A 650 -23.03 -32.54 -2.29
CA THR A 650 -24.11 -33.36 -1.71
C THR A 650 -24.10 -33.37 -0.20
N LEU A 651 -22.94 -33.15 0.43
CA LEU A 651 -22.77 -33.18 1.87
C LEU A 651 -21.99 -31.93 2.34
N PRO A 652 -22.38 -31.29 3.46
CA PRO A 652 -21.57 -30.29 4.13
C PRO A 652 -20.14 -30.77 4.38
N THR A 653 -19.16 -30.07 3.81
CA THR A 653 -17.73 -30.36 3.98
C THR A 653 -16.92 -29.12 4.29
N ARG A 654 -15.83 -29.30 5.03
CA ARG A 654 -14.81 -28.28 5.23
C ARG A 654 -13.42 -28.88 5.31
N TRP A 655 -12.43 -28.07 5.02
CA TRP A 655 -11.03 -28.41 5.28
C TRP A 655 -10.69 -28.27 6.77
N ASN A 656 -9.85 -29.18 7.25
CA ASN A 656 -9.08 -29.05 8.48
C ASN A 656 -7.64 -29.43 8.15
N ASN A 657 -6.77 -28.44 7.91
CA ASN A 657 -5.46 -28.67 7.29
C ASN A 657 -5.58 -29.47 5.98
N GLN A 658 -4.95 -30.65 5.90
CA GLN A 658 -5.03 -31.57 4.75
C GLN A 658 -6.15 -32.62 4.90
N GLN A 659 -7.03 -32.51 5.89
CA GLN A 659 -8.14 -33.45 6.10
C GLN A 659 -9.46 -32.85 5.64
N ILE A 660 -10.35 -33.69 5.09
CA ILE A 660 -11.72 -33.30 4.73
C ILE A 660 -12.65 -33.74 5.85
N ILE A 661 -13.32 -32.78 6.50
CA ILE A 661 -14.34 -33.04 7.50
C ILE A 661 -15.71 -33.01 6.81
N ILE A 662 -16.48 -34.08 6.94
CA ILE A 662 -17.76 -34.32 6.27
C ILE A 662 -18.84 -34.45 7.33
N ASN A 663 -19.89 -33.62 7.26
CA ASN A 663 -20.98 -33.54 8.26
C ASN A 663 -20.49 -33.35 9.70
N ASP A 664 -19.32 -32.72 9.91
CA ASP A 664 -18.66 -32.56 11.21
C ASP A 664 -18.48 -33.86 12.02
N ALA A 665 -18.55 -35.02 11.36
CA ALA A 665 -18.57 -36.33 12.00
C ALA A 665 -17.62 -37.35 11.38
N VAL A 666 -17.33 -37.24 10.09
CA VAL A 666 -16.43 -38.14 9.37
C VAL A 666 -15.23 -37.37 8.84
N VAL A 667 -14.04 -37.90 9.10
CA VAL A 667 -12.76 -37.37 8.63
C VAL A 667 -12.27 -38.25 7.49
N LEU A 668 -11.95 -37.64 6.36
CA LEU A 668 -11.27 -38.28 5.23
C LEU A 668 -9.85 -37.73 5.14
N GLU A 669 -8.87 -38.59 5.37
CA GLU A 669 -7.44 -38.26 5.41
C GLU A 669 -6.75 -38.66 4.08
N PRO A 670 -5.60 -38.05 3.73
CA PRO A 670 -4.75 -38.53 2.63
C PRO A 670 -4.42 -40.03 2.79
N PRO A 671 -4.41 -40.85 1.71
CA PRO A 671 -4.57 -40.53 0.28
C PRO A 671 -6.03 -40.38 -0.22
N TYR A 672 -6.98 -40.06 0.67
CA TYR A 672 -8.39 -39.77 0.38
C TYR A 672 -9.12 -40.95 -0.27
N ARG A 673 -8.84 -42.17 0.21
CA ARG A 673 -9.53 -43.41 -0.20
C ARG A 673 -10.58 -43.85 0.83
N VAL A 674 -11.41 -44.82 0.47
CA VAL A 674 -12.54 -45.31 1.28
C VAL A 674 -12.07 -45.85 2.64
N GLU A 675 -10.90 -46.49 2.65
CA GLU A 675 -10.19 -47.01 3.80
C GLU A 675 -9.70 -45.92 4.77
N ASN A 676 -9.57 -44.67 4.31
CA ASN A 676 -9.11 -43.54 5.12
C ASN A 676 -10.25 -42.71 5.71
N CYS A 677 -11.51 -43.14 5.58
CA CYS A 677 -12.64 -42.53 6.28
C CYS A 677 -12.67 -43.00 7.75
N LYS A 678 -12.61 -42.06 8.70
CA LYS A 678 -12.70 -42.31 10.15
C LYS A 678 -13.88 -41.55 10.76
N ALA A 679 -14.55 -42.16 11.73
CA ALA A 679 -15.63 -41.53 12.50
C ALA A 679 -15.71 -42.12 13.93
N PRO A 680 -16.23 -41.39 14.93
CA PRO A 680 -16.48 -41.94 16.26
C PRO A 680 -17.46 -43.12 16.24
N GLU A 681 -17.34 -44.09 17.15
CA GLU A 681 -18.14 -45.35 17.17
C GLU A 681 -19.66 -45.12 17.09
N LYS A 682 -20.16 -44.03 17.68
CA LYS A 682 -21.58 -43.63 17.69
C LYS A 682 -22.10 -43.13 16.33
N LYS A 683 -21.28 -43.08 15.28
CA LYS A 683 -21.62 -42.53 13.94
C LYS A 683 -21.37 -43.53 12.80
N SER A 684 -21.39 -44.83 13.08
CA SER A 684 -21.13 -45.92 12.11
C SER A 684 -21.99 -45.85 10.83
N ALA A 685 -23.26 -45.48 10.94
CA ALA A 685 -24.16 -45.32 9.79
C ALA A 685 -23.74 -44.18 8.84
N ALA A 686 -23.32 -43.03 9.39
CA ALA A 686 -22.84 -41.89 8.60
C ALA A 686 -21.51 -42.23 7.89
N LEU A 687 -20.64 -42.99 8.56
CA LEU A 687 -19.39 -43.47 7.99
C LEU A 687 -19.63 -44.38 6.77
N GLN A 688 -20.59 -45.32 6.86
CA GLN A 688 -20.93 -46.20 5.73
C GLN A 688 -21.50 -45.43 4.53
N GLN A 689 -22.35 -44.43 4.78
CA GLN A 689 -22.89 -43.59 3.71
C GLN A 689 -21.79 -42.80 2.99
N ILE A 690 -20.87 -42.21 3.75
CA ILE A 690 -19.78 -41.39 3.20
C ILE A 690 -18.76 -42.26 2.45
N LYS A 691 -18.48 -43.48 2.94
CA LYS A 691 -17.66 -44.45 2.21
C LYS A 691 -18.21 -44.75 0.81
N LYS A 692 -19.54 -44.92 0.65
CA LYS A 692 -20.18 -45.11 -0.66
C LYS A 692 -20.01 -43.90 -1.60
N VAL A 693 -20.05 -42.67 -1.06
CA VAL A 693 -19.85 -41.44 -1.85
C VAL A 693 -18.40 -41.36 -2.36
N VAL A 694 -17.43 -41.65 -1.49
CA VAL A 694 -15.99 -41.68 -1.84
C VAL A 694 -15.70 -42.77 -2.86
N GLU A 695 -16.27 -43.97 -2.68
CA GLU A 695 -16.15 -45.09 -3.62
C GLU A 695 -16.77 -44.77 -4.99
N GLY A 696 -17.93 -44.11 -5.01
CA GLY A 696 -18.61 -43.64 -6.22
C GLY A 696 -17.80 -42.61 -7.02
N TYR A 697 -17.03 -41.77 -6.34
CA TYR A 697 -16.09 -40.85 -7.00
C TYR A 697 -14.94 -41.59 -7.68
N TRP A 698 -14.27 -42.51 -6.95
CA TRP A 698 -13.10 -43.21 -7.46
C TRP A 698 -13.42 -44.24 -8.54
N SER A 699 -14.57 -44.93 -8.45
CA SER A 699 -15.06 -45.84 -9.50
C SER A 699 -15.34 -45.14 -10.84
N LYS A 700 -15.79 -43.88 -10.81
CA LYS A 700 -15.98 -43.07 -12.03
C LYS A 700 -14.67 -42.54 -12.62
N LYS A 701 -13.59 -42.51 -11.84
CA LYS A 701 -12.26 -42.01 -12.24
C LYS A 701 -11.34 -43.12 -12.77
N GLN A 702 -11.70 -44.39 -12.61
CA GLN A 702 -10.98 -45.50 -13.25
C GLN A 702 -11.22 -45.49 -14.77
N PRO A 703 -10.19 -45.73 -15.61
CA PRO A 703 -10.35 -45.71 -17.06
C PRO A 703 -11.26 -46.86 -17.52
N GLN A 704 -12.35 -46.52 -18.22
CA GLN A 704 -13.16 -47.51 -18.92
C GLN A 704 -12.34 -48.12 -20.07
N THR A 705 -11.92 -49.37 -19.91
CA THR A 705 -11.48 -50.22 -21.02
C THR A 705 -12.70 -50.60 -21.87
N LYS A 706 -12.97 -49.86 -22.94
CA LYS A 706 -13.81 -50.34 -24.06
C LYS A 706 -13.20 -49.89 -25.39
N GLY A 707 -12.82 -50.88 -26.19
CA GLY A 707 -12.33 -50.72 -27.56
C GLY A 707 -13.41 -50.16 -28.49
N GLY A 708 -12.94 -49.38 -29.46
CA GLY A 708 -13.74 -48.79 -30.53
C GLY A 708 -13.00 -47.60 -31.11
N GLN A 709 -12.33 -47.81 -32.25
CA GLN A 709 -11.75 -46.74 -33.05
C GLN A 709 -12.80 -45.66 -33.31
N ASN A 710 -12.46 -44.40 -33.02
CA ASN A 710 -13.01 -43.27 -33.75
C ASN A 710 -12.02 -42.10 -33.73
N ASN A 711 -11.47 -41.82 -34.91
CA ASN A 711 -10.86 -40.55 -35.28
C ASN A 711 -11.75 -39.39 -34.84
N ARG A 712 -11.30 -38.58 -33.88
CA ARG A 712 -11.65 -37.16 -33.80
C ARG A 712 -10.42 -36.39 -33.33
N GLY A 713 -9.91 -35.54 -34.23
CA GLY A 713 -8.92 -34.51 -33.90
C GLY A 713 -9.45 -33.52 -32.85
N PRO A 714 -8.65 -32.51 -32.47
CA PRO A 714 -9.03 -31.53 -31.46
C PRO A 714 -10.42 -30.97 -31.76
N ALA A 715 -11.31 -31.04 -30.78
CA ALA A 715 -12.69 -30.58 -30.91
C ALA A 715 -12.70 -29.09 -31.32
N PRO A 716 -13.49 -28.70 -32.32
CA PRO A 716 -13.60 -27.31 -32.73
C PRO A 716 -14.16 -26.49 -31.58
N VAL A 717 -13.60 -25.30 -31.38
CA VAL A 717 -14.14 -24.28 -30.49
C VAL A 717 -15.56 -23.96 -30.97
N ILE A 718 -16.57 -24.40 -30.21
CA ILE A 718 -17.97 -24.06 -30.47
C ILE A 718 -18.16 -22.59 -30.03
N PRO A 719 -18.54 -21.67 -30.93
CA PRO A 719 -18.88 -20.31 -30.54
C PRO A 719 -20.10 -20.34 -29.62
N LEU A 720 -20.04 -19.60 -28.51
CA LEU A 720 -21.21 -19.35 -27.68
C LEU A 720 -22.27 -18.64 -28.54
N ASN A 721 -23.47 -19.23 -28.64
CA ASN A 721 -24.60 -18.56 -29.28
C ASN A 721 -24.91 -17.24 -28.53
N PRO A 722 -25.15 -16.13 -29.25
CA PRO A 722 -25.57 -14.88 -28.63
C PRO A 722 -26.91 -15.09 -27.92
N LYS A 723 -26.94 -14.80 -26.61
CA LYS A 723 -28.19 -14.73 -25.86
C LYS A 723 -28.99 -13.53 -26.40
N LYS A 724 -30.28 -13.73 -26.65
CA LYS A 724 -31.20 -12.64 -27.05
C LYS A 724 -31.14 -11.52 -26.01
N GLY A 725 -30.72 -10.34 -26.45
CA GLY A 725 -30.76 -9.08 -25.70
C GLY A 725 -29.37 -8.52 -25.38
N GLY A 726 -28.83 -7.71 -26.30
CA GLY A 726 -27.66 -6.85 -26.10
C GLY A 726 -26.36 -7.46 -26.54
#